data_AF-A0A958MSA5-F1
#
_entry.id   AF-A0A958MSA5-F1
#
_cell.length_a   1.000
_cell.length_b   1.000
_cell.length_c   1.000
_cell.angle_alpha   90.00
_cell.angle_beta   90.00
_cell.angle_gamma   90.00
#
_symmetry.space_group_name_H-M   'P 1'
#
loop_
_entity.id
_entity.type
_entity.pdbx_description
1 polymer ?
#
loop_
_entity_poly.entity_id
_entity_poly.type
_entity_poly.pdbx_seq_one_letter_code
_entity_poly.pdbx_strand_id
1 'polypeptide(L)'
;SVMVGHQIGGRFDGVAPGAQLLDVDFSSPDSEFLAGFYNIGRFVHTLEWLGEHGAEVVNISYSLFFESVQAQEFMAEAISALVKKYNFVISFSAGNNGPGLNSLNRRSIYPDNVLVAGAFVSRDLDAHVHGVTGLPEPGRVIYYSSRGPGPDGGGGPLLISPLSSLTHGAPENTFQAFSGTSSASPALAGAAAVLISAVKQEGMAVDAETIVHALRLSGQSLDGVAFVDQGYGLPKIPRALAIYRQLASGEQFARLTVKVTPLTGPDGAVQKGAFLGAKDLISDRELRIRFSGELSPLVKRAAGENLLRQLKLEYSVPWLTGPSHSWLSLGLARTTVRVNAQALQSLMAEKPGQEFFGEVHFVDVDTGLRIHTLPITVVDDRPWEKRERLAFQIGSRDGVRLHMGADSTVKGYRIKTIIDEDKRPFLGLGFFNTMGISNLPWSWGAAEEEEFFVSTPVSGDYQLTLSRVVGTEADYGVSVEANPLRLELLSQVVAGTPTGSAAEIKAINHSPLGEKLSLELVRKPTKVGSVVGELDSHGDFVAELQITEAGSYEFRLEALSPSQWTFGYDDCYYEFTPESGEVEKDWGREYSVPKESPKGSLKFVCRPFAHSGDDFHREKLVGHLYFLPPGKTAGEVMAKVPQVRVSPGTNTIEVPWLIEESEGALLEVKIKPV
;
A
#
# COMPACT_ATOMS: atom_id res chain seq x y z
N SER A 1 -15.74 21.64 8.21
CA SER A 1 -16.91 21.08 8.92
C SER A 1 -16.51 20.20 10.09
N VAL A 2 -15.82 19.07 9.87
CA VAL A 2 -15.57 18.06 10.91
C VAL A 2 -14.66 18.55 12.05
N MET A 3 -13.53 19.19 11.70
CA MET A 3 -12.54 19.59 12.70
C MET A 3 -13.02 20.78 13.53
N VAL A 4 -13.37 21.89 12.88
CA VAL A 4 -13.59 23.20 13.53
C VAL A 4 -14.95 23.85 13.21
N GLY A 5 -15.85 23.15 12.51
CA GLY A 5 -17.13 23.75 12.13
C GLY A 5 -17.97 24.11 13.36
N HIS A 6 -18.65 25.25 13.31
CA HIS A 6 -19.53 25.71 14.38
C HIS A 6 -20.91 26.01 13.81
N GLN A 7 -21.97 25.58 14.51
CA GLN A 7 -23.37 25.76 14.07
C GLN A 7 -23.63 25.36 12.62
N ILE A 8 -23.05 24.24 12.19
CA ILE A 8 -23.27 23.64 10.88
C ILE A 8 -24.77 23.35 10.74
N GLY A 9 -25.40 23.98 9.74
CA GLY A 9 -26.85 23.91 9.53
C GLY A 9 -27.68 24.45 10.71
N GLY A 10 -27.08 25.29 11.57
CA GLY A 10 -27.69 25.80 12.80
C GLY A 10 -27.86 24.77 13.92
N ARG A 11 -27.19 23.61 13.83
CA ARG A 11 -27.45 22.47 14.73
C ARG A 11 -26.22 21.74 15.24
N PHE A 12 -25.17 21.60 14.43
CA PHE A 12 -24.06 20.69 14.73
C PHE A 12 -22.73 21.42 14.84
N ASP A 13 -21.88 20.96 15.74
CA ASP A 13 -20.49 21.39 15.84
C ASP A 13 -19.56 20.27 15.37
N GLY A 14 -18.41 20.68 14.86
CA GLY A 14 -17.25 19.81 14.70
C GLY A 14 -16.64 19.46 16.07
N VAL A 15 -15.49 18.80 16.05
CA VAL A 15 -14.85 18.34 17.28
C VAL A 15 -14.27 19.50 18.11
N ALA A 16 -13.76 20.54 17.47
CA ALA A 16 -13.12 21.70 18.09
C ALA A 16 -13.68 23.02 17.54
N PRO A 17 -14.96 23.36 17.78
CA PRO A 17 -15.60 24.54 17.20
C PRO A 17 -15.03 25.89 17.67
N GLY A 18 -14.25 25.89 18.78
CA GLY A 18 -13.56 27.08 19.28
C GLY A 18 -12.19 27.34 18.64
N ALA A 19 -11.73 26.47 17.74
CA ALA A 19 -10.45 26.64 17.04
C ALA A 19 -10.60 27.52 15.79
N GLN A 20 -9.54 28.25 15.46
CA GLN A 20 -9.46 29.05 14.23
C GLN A 20 -8.95 28.18 13.06
N LEU A 21 -9.30 28.53 11.82
CA LEU A 21 -8.92 27.80 10.62
C LEU A 21 -7.92 28.59 9.78
N LEU A 22 -6.82 27.93 9.42
CA LEU A 22 -5.97 28.30 8.29
C LEU A 22 -6.27 27.31 7.17
N ASP A 23 -6.72 27.80 6.02
CA ASP A 23 -7.01 26.99 4.84
C ASP A 23 -5.97 27.25 3.77
N VAL A 24 -5.37 26.18 3.24
CA VAL A 24 -4.29 26.25 2.25
C VAL A 24 -4.56 25.21 1.17
N ASP A 25 -4.79 25.72 -0.04
CA ASP A 25 -4.78 24.91 -1.25
C ASP A 25 -3.35 24.86 -1.81
N PHE A 26 -2.80 23.65 -1.91
CA PHE A 26 -1.47 23.41 -2.48
C PHE A 26 -1.53 22.61 -3.80
N SER A 27 -2.73 22.44 -4.38
CA SER A 27 -2.93 21.81 -5.68
C SER A 27 -2.43 22.68 -6.84
N SER A 28 -2.06 22.06 -7.96
CA SER A 28 -1.72 22.79 -9.18
C SER A 28 -3.01 23.07 -9.96
N PRO A 29 -3.28 24.32 -10.39
CA PRO A 29 -4.44 24.60 -11.24
C PRO A 29 -4.40 23.88 -12.60
N ASP A 30 -3.21 23.42 -13.02
CA ASP A 30 -2.95 22.78 -14.32
C ASP A 30 -2.99 21.24 -14.29
N SER A 31 -3.17 20.59 -13.14
CA SER A 31 -3.18 19.13 -13.07
C SER A 31 -4.60 18.59 -13.23
N GLU A 32 -4.89 17.96 -14.37
CA GLU A 32 -6.05 17.09 -14.52
C GLU A 32 -6.05 16.03 -13.40
N PHE A 33 -7.25 15.65 -12.96
CA PHE A 33 -7.61 14.93 -11.73
C PHE A 33 -6.87 13.60 -11.47
N LEU A 34 -6.02 13.12 -12.39
CA LEU A 34 -5.48 11.76 -12.42
C LEU A 34 -3.96 11.62 -12.24
N ALA A 35 -3.16 12.70 -12.15
CA ALA A 35 -1.73 12.55 -11.85
C ALA A 35 -1.10 13.82 -11.21
N GLY A 36 -0.56 13.67 -9.98
CA GLY A 36 0.47 14.57 -9.44
C GLY A 36 0.00 15.83 -8.68
N PHE A 37 -0.88 15.70 -7.68
CA PHE A 37 -1.33 16.86 -6.88
C PHE A 37 -0.23 17.53 -6.02
N TYR A 38 0.86 16.85 -5.70
CA TYR A 38 1.94 17.42 -4.88
C TYR A 38 3.29 16.77 -5.19
N ASN A 39 4.35 17.58 -5.12
CA ASN A 39 5.72 17.09 -5.03
C ASN A 39 6.21 17.23 -3.59
N ILE A 40 7.29 16.52 -3.24
CA ILE A 40 7.91 16.56 -1.91
C ILE A 40 8.18 18.00 -1.46
N GLY A 41 8.75 18.83 -2.34
CA GLY A 41 9.08 20.23 -2.05
C GLY A 41 7.87 21.08 -1.68
N ARG A 42 6.80 21.05 -2.47
CA ARG A 42 5.54 21.76 -2.21
C ARG A 42 4.91 21.31 -0.91
N PHE A 43 4.91 20.01 -0.65
CA PHE A 43 4.35 19.46 0.57
C PHE A 43 5.12 19.95 1.81
N VAL A 44 6.46 19.85 1.80
CA VAL A 44 7.33 20.33 2.88
C VAL A 44 7.20 21.83 3.08
N HIS A 45 7.20 22.63 1.99
CA HIS A 45 7.02 24.09 2.05
C HIS A 45 5.64 24.48 2.61
N THR A 46 4.59 23.73 2.28
CA THR A 46 3.23 23.98 2.81
C THR A 46 3.19 23.76 4.32
N LEU A 47 3.82 22.68 4.80
CA LEU A 47 3.93 22.41 6.24
C LEU A 47 4.76 23.46 6.97
N GLU A 48 5.86 23.90 6.36
CA GLU A 48 6.67 25.01 6.88
C GLU A 48 5.85 26.30 6.98
N TRP A 49 5.15 26.69 5.91
CA TRP A 49 4.28 27.86 5.90
C TRP A 49 3.22 27.80 7.02
N LEU A 50 2.54 26.66 7.17
CA LEU A 50 1.55 26.47 8.24
C LEU A 50 2.18 26.65 9.63
N GLY A 51 3.37 26.10 9.85
CA GLY A 51 4.13 26.26 11.09
C GLY A 51 4.52 27.73 11.36
N GLU A 52 5.02 28.45 10.35
CA GLU A 52 5.37 29.87 10.46
C GLU A 52 4.17 30.77 10.75
N HIS A 53 2.98 30.36 10.31
CA HIS A 53 1.73 31.10 10.53
C HIS A 53 0.97 30.65 11.79
N GLY A 54 1.62 29.88 12.68
CA GLY A 54 1.12 29.58 14.02
C GLY A 54 0.10 28.43 14.09
N ALA A 55 0.07 27.53 13.10
CA ALA A 55 -0.75 26.34 13.18
C ALA A 55 -0.30 25.44 14.35
N GLU A 56 -1.22 25.10 15.27
CA GLU A 56 -0.95 24.15 16.36
C GLU A 56 -1.32 22.71 15.99
N VAL A 57 -2.26 22.57 15.05
CA VAL A 57 -2.70 21.28 14.50
C VAL A 57 -2.89 21.44 12.99
N VAL A 58 -2.29 20.52 12.24
CA VAL A 58 -2.40 20.44 10.79
C VAL A 58 -3.10 19.13 10.42
N ASN A 59 -4.16 19.23 9.62
CA ASN A 59 -4.86 18.07 9.07
C ASN A 59 -4.56 17.92 7.58
N ILE A 60 -4.10 16.74 7.19
CA ILE A 60 -3.85 16.36 5.80
C ILE A 60 -4.74 15.17 5.49
N SER A 61 -5.84 15.42 4.79
CA SER A 61 -6.84 14.42 4.44
C SER A 61 -6.48 13.60 3.19
N TYR A 62 -5.19 13.33 3.04
CA TYR A 62 -4.57 12.51 2.01
C TYR A 62 -3.68 11.46 2.65
N SER A 63 -3.64 10.26 2.07
CA SER A 63 -2.60 9.28 2.35
C SER A 63 -1.41 9.55 1.45
N LEU A 64 -0.21 9.66 2.02
CA LEU A 64 1.02 9.77 1.25
C LEU A 64 1.33 8.45 0.54
N PHE A 65 1.85 8.55 -0.67
CA PHE A 65 2.34 7.41 -1.45
C PHE A 65 3.59 7.85 -2.23
N PHE A 66 4.66 7.09 -2.06
CA PHE A 66 5.91 7.24 -2.82
C PHE A 66 6.42 5.84 -3.13
N GLU A 67 6.86 5.59 -4.37
CA GLU A 67 7.31 4.26 -4.78
C GLU A 67 8.68 3.91 -4.19
N SER A 68 9.59 4.89 -4.12
CA SER A 68 10.95 4.75 -3.57
C SER A 68 10.92 4.68 -2.04
N VAL A 69 11.55 3.65 -1.45
CA VAL A 69 11.76 3.53 0.01
C VAL A 69 12.43 4.78 0.57
N GLN A 70 13.31 5.39 -0.22
CA GLN A 70 14.23 6.40 0.27
C GLN A 70 13.60 7.79 0.21
N ALA A 71 12.71 8.01 -0.77
CA ALA A 71 11.76 9.12 -0.71
C ALA A 71 10.86 9.04 0.53
N GLN A 72 10.44 7.83 0.93
CA GLN A 72 9.58 7.64 2.10
C GLN A 72 10.33 7.91 3.41
N GLU A 73 11.56 7.39 3.53
CA GLU A 73 12.44 7.64 4.68
C GLU A 73 12.74 9.14 4.81
N PHE A 74 13.12 9.79 3.70
CA PHE A 74 13.29 11.24 3.66
C PHE A 74 12.03 11.98 4.13
N MET A 75 10.86 11.59 3.62
CA MET A 75 9.60 12.21 4.01
C MET A 75 9.29 12.02 5.50
N ALA A 76 9.55 10.83 6.05
CA ALA A 76 9.36 10.56 7.47
C ALA A 76 10.27 11.45 8.34
N GLU A 77 11.53 11.59 7.95
CA GLU A 77 12.51 12.45 8.61
C GLU A 77 12.15 13.93 8.51
N ALA A 78 11.79 14.41 7.31
CA ALA A 78 11.38 15.79 7.05
C ALA A 78 10.12 16.16 7.85
N ILE A 79 9.09 15.31 7.85
CA ILE A 79 7.86 15.50 8.64
C ILE A 79 8.22 15.56 10.13
N SER A 80 9.02 14.61 10.64
CA SER A 80 9.44 14.59 12.05
C SER A 80 10.22 15.86 12.42
N ALA A 81 11.11 16.34 11.55
CA ALA A 81 11.88 17.55 11.77
C ALA A 81 10.99 18.80 11.81
N LEU A 82 10.01 18.91 10.92
CA LEU A 82 9.04 20.01 10.91
C LEU A 82 8.17 20.01 12.18
N VAL A 83 7.65 18.86 12.60
CA VAL A 83 6.90 18.71 13.86
C VAL A 83 7.74 19.24 15.04
N LYS A 84 9.02 18.88 15.10
CA LYS A 84 9.92 19.33 16.17
C LYS A 84 10.27 20.81 16.09
N LYS A 85 10.44 21.37 14.88
CA LYS A 85 10.77 22.78 14.65
C LYS A 85 9.62 23.71 15.04
N TYR A 86 8.41 23.36 14.63
CA TYR A 86 7.22 24.23 14.75
C TYR A 86 6.27 23.81 15.88
N ASN A 87 6.50 22.65 16.53
CA ASN A 87 5.71 22.13 17.66
C ASN A 87 4.20 22.02 17.37
N PHE A 88 3.85 21.52 16.19
CA PHE A 88 2.47 21.30 15.77
C PHE A 88 2.16 19.81 15.61
N VAL A 89 0.91 19.44 15.85
CA VAL A 89 0.43 18.07 15.66
C VAL A 89 -0.03 17.90 14.23
N ILE A 90 0.47 16.87 13.52
CA ILE A 90 -0.02 16.54 12.18
C ILE A 90 -0.93 15.32 12.25
N SER A 91 -2.08 15.39 11.60
CA SER A 91 -2.98 14.26 11.38
C SER A 91 -3.10 13.92 9.91
N PHE A 92 -2.82 12.67 9.57
CA PHE A 92 -2.99 12.09 8.24
C PHE A 92 -4.18 11.13 8.20
N SER A 93 -4.82 11.03 7.04
CA SER A 93 -5.73 9.91 6.77
C SER A 93 -4.96 8.65 6.39
N ALA A 94 -5.37 7.48 6.91
CA ALA A 94 -4.72 6.20 6.58
C ALA A 94 -4.86 5.79 5.10
N GLY A 95 -5.93 6.24 4.42
CA GLY A 95 -6.24 5.87 3.05
C GLY A 95 -7.47 4.97 2.95
N ASN A 96 -8.03 4.89 1.73
CA ASN A 96 -9.26 4.14 1.45
C ASN A 96 -8.98 2.86 0.62
N ASN A 97 -7.80 2.26 0.80
CA ASN A 97 -7.33 1.13 -0.03
C ASN A 97 -7.58 -0.25 0.63
N GLY A 98 -8.31 -0.31 1.74
CA GLY A 98 -8.70 -1.56 2.38
C GLY A 98 -9.63 -2.43 1.50
N PRO A 99 -10.11 -3.59 1.97
CA PRO A 99 -9.77 -4.19 3.24
C PRO A 99 -8.45 -4.94 3.21
N GLY A 100 -7.74 -5.05 2.08
CA GLY A 100 -6.48 -5.81 1.96
C GLY A 100 -5.41 -5.41 3.00
N LEU A 101 -4.58 -6.37 3.42
CA LEU A 101 -3.40 -6.06 4.25
C LEU A 101 -2.39 -5.25 3.42
N ASN A 102 -1.51 -4.50 4.10
CA ASN A 102 -0.53 -3.61 3.47
C ASN A 102 -1.17 -2.48 2.62
N SER A 103 -2.45 -2.20 2.83
CA SER A 103 -3.18 -1.13 2.12
C SER A 103 -2.95 0.27 2.70
N LEU A 104 -2.37 0.36 3.90
CA LEU A 104 -1.79 1.61 4.39
C LEU A 104 -0.47 1.83 3.63
N ASN A 105 -0.56 2.59 2.53
CA ASN A 105 0.55 3.06 1.70
C ASN A 105 1.78 3.26 2.58
N ARG A 106 2.71 2.30 2.50
CA ARG A 106 3.84 2.02 3.40
C ARG A 106 3.87 2.85 4.69
N ARG A 107 3.45 2.24 5.80
CA ARG A 107 3.45 2.80 7.18
C ARG A 107 4.72 3.60 7.54
N SER A 108 5.88 3.21 7.00
CA SER A 108 7.19 3.84 7.21
C SER A 108 7.27 5.32 6.80
N ILE A 109 6.41 5.82 5.90
CA ILE A 109 6.37 7.25 5.52
C ILE A 109 5.99 8.15 6.70
N TYR A 110 5.17 7.63 7.62
CA TYR A 110 4.65 8.41 8.73
C TYR A 110 5.54 8.21 9.97
N PRO A 111 6.20 9.26 10.49
CA PRO A 111 7.02 9.13 11.68
C PRO A 111 6.17 8.83 12.92
N ASP A 112 6.80 8.43 14.01
CA ASP A 112 6.09 8.00 15.24
C ASP A 112 5.49 9.18 16.04
N ASN A 113 5.81 10.43 15.66
CA ASN A 113 5.34 11.66 16.28
C ASN A 113 4.21 12.37 15.51
N VAL A 114 3.51 11.66 14.61
CA VAL A 114 2.30 12.14 13.94
C VAL A 114 1.10 11.21 14.16
N LEU A 115 -0.10 11.72 13.91
CA LEU A 115 -1.34 10.95 13.94
C LEU A 115 -1.62 10.38 12.55
N VAL A 116 -2.05 9.11 12.50
CA VAL A 116 -2.54 8.45 11.28
C VAL A 116 -3.89 7.82 11.61
N ALA A 117 -4.95 8.36 11.00
CA ALA A 117 -6.34 8.03 11.30
C ALA A 117 -6.91 6.96 10.38
N GLY A 118 -7.22 5.79 10.94
CA GLY A 118 -8.16 4.84 10.36
C GLY A 118 -9.60 5.29 10.56
N ALA A 119 -10.52 4.70 9.79
CA ALA A 119 -11.91 5.14 9.77
C ALA A 119 -12.83 4.19 10.56
N PHE A 120 -13.46 4.72 11.59
CA PHE A 120 -14.49 4.04 12.39
C PHE A 120 -15.86 4.64 12.10
N VAL A 121 -16.89 3.82 11.91
CA VAL A 121 -18.28 4.27 11.82
C VAL A 121 -19.08 3.66 12.96
N SER A 122 -19.82 4.50 13.70
CA SER A 122 -20.76 4.00 14.71
C SER A 122 -22.07 3.53 14.05
N ARG A 123 -22.76 2.59 14.70
CA ARG A 123 -24.04 2.07 14.20
C ARG A 123 -25.04 3.19 13.94
N ASP A 124 -25.22 4.07 14.92
CA ASP A 124 -26.18 5.17 14.82
C ASP A 124 -25.78 6.17 13.74
N LEU A 125 -24.49 6.47 13.58
CA LEU A 125 -24.05 7.45 12.60
C LEU A 125 -24.29 6.97 11.16
N ASP A 126 -23.98 5.71 10.86
CA ASP A 126 -24.21 5.16 9.52
C ASP A 126 -25.70 5.08 9.20
N ALA A 127 -26.53 4.70 10.18
CA ALA A 127 -27.97 4.62 10.02
C ALA A 127 -28.60 5.99 9.74
N HIS A 128 -28.20 7.03 10.49
CA HIS A 128 -28.78 8.37 10.35
C HIS A 128 -28.24 9.16 9.15
N VAL A 129 -26.99 8.94 8.74
CA VAL A 129 -26.36 9.72 7.66
C VAL A 129 -26.40 9.01 6.32
N HIS A 130 -26.21 7.69 6.31
CA HIS A 130 -26.13 6.89 5.08
C HIS A 130 -27.27 5.87 4.92
N GLY A 131 -28.18 5.75 5.91
CA GLY A 131 -29.28 4.79 5.85
C GLY A 131 -28.85 3.33 5.95
N VAL A 132 -27.61 3.06 6.38
CA VAL A 132 -27.07 1.70 6.49
C VAL A 132 -27.29 1.17 7.89
N THR A 133 -27.90 0.00 8.01
CA THR A 133 -28.18 -0.66 9.30
C THR A 133 -27.41 -1.98 9.43
N GLY A 134 -27.43 -2.58 10.63
CA GLY A 134 -26.76 -3.86 10.89
C GLY A 134 -25.29 -3.81 11.31
N LEU A 135 -24.76 -2.62 11.59
CA LEU A 135 -23.44 -2.52 12.22
C LEU A 135 -23.53 -3.06 13.67
N PRO A 136 -22.47 -3.74 14.16
CA PRO A 136 -22.39 -4.14 15.56
C PRO A 136 -22.28 -2.91 16.49
N GLU A 137 -22.55 -3.09 17.77
CA GLU A 137 -22.28 -2.07 18.80
C GLU A 137 -20.81 -2.10 19.23
N PRO A 138 -20.13 -0.94 19.36
CA PRO A 138 -20.61 0.43 19.11
C PRO A 138 -20.54 0.85 17.63
N GLY A 139 -19.94 0.02 16.79
CA GLY A 139 -19.71 0.26 15.37
C GLY A 139 -18.59 -0.64 14.86
N ARG A 140 -17.93 -0.24 13.77
CA ARG A 140 -16.79 -0.98 13.22
C ARG A 140 -15.80 -0.11 12.47
N VAL A 141 -14.62 -0.68 12.23
CA VAL A 141 -13.66 -0.15 11.24
C VAL A 141 -14.21 -0.47 9.85
N ILE A 142 -14.46 0.56 9.05
CA ILE A 142 -15.07 0.38 7.72
C ILE A 142 -14.14 -0.39 6.78
N TYR A 143 -14.72 -1.19 5.89
CA TYR A 143 -13.97 -2.08 4.99
C TYR A 143 -12.87 -1.38 4.19
N TYR A 144 -13.11 -0.17 3.68
CA TYR A 144 -12.11 0.54 2.86
C TYR A 144 -11.00 1.18 3.67
N SER A 145 -11.12 1.30 5.00
CA SER A 145 -10.04 1.87 5.82
C SER A 145 -8.76 1.08 5.57
N SER A 146 -7.69 1.77 5.20
CA SER A 146 -6.40 1.14 4.99
C SER A 146 -5.88 0.48 6.27
N ARG A 147 -5.22 -0.67 6.12
CA ARG A 147 -4.83 -1.61 7.18
C ARG A 147 -3.35 -1.98 7.06
N GLY A 148 -2.77 -2.38 8.18
CA GLY A 148 -1.47 -3.03 8.23
C GLY A 148 -1.57 -4.54 7.97
N PRO A 149 -0.53 -5.31 8.29
CA PRO A 149 0.81 -4.80 8.56
C PRO A 149 1.42 -4.12 7.32
N GLY A 150 2.25 -3.10 7.55
CA GLY A 150 3.09 -2.53 6.51
C GLY A 150 4.34 -3.38 6.24
N PRO A 151 5.29 -2.91 5.40
CA PRO A 151 6.54 -3.63 5.14
C PRO A 151 7.41 -3.87 6.38
N ASP A 152 7.24 -3.07 7.43
CA ASP A 152 7.91 -3.21 8.73
C ASP A 152 7.26 -4.28 9.63
N GLY A 153 6.24 -4.99 9.14
CA GLY A 153 5.47 -5.95 9.92
C GLY A 153 4.64 -5.30 11.05
N GLY A 154 4.61 -3.97 11.11
CA GLY A 154 4.04 -3.18 12.19
C GLY A 154 2.52 -3.06 12.12
N GLY A 155 1.97 -2.06 12.82
CA GLY A 155 0.53 -1.77 12.80
C GLY A 155 0.07 -1.12 11.49
N GLY A 156 -1.25 -0.96 11.34
CA GLY A 156 -1.86 -0.10 10.33
C GLY A 156 -1.98 1.34 10.84
N PRO A 157 -3.19 1.93 10.86
CA PRO A 157 -3.37 3.27 11.41
C PRO A 157 -2.91 3.34 12.87
N LEU A 158 -2.54 4.53 13.34
CA LEU A 158 -2.16 4.71 14.75
C LEU A 158 -3.38 4.62 15.67
N LEU A 159 -4.47 5.25 15.25
CA LEU A 159 -5.76 5.31 15.94
C LEU A 159 -6.87 5.20 14.89
N ILE A 160 -8.04 4.76 15.30
CA ILE A 160 -9.27 4.95 14.52
C ILE A 160 -10.02 6.17 15.04
N SER A 161 -10.74 6.82 14.14
CA SER A 161 -11.52 8.01 14.45
C SER A 161 -12.86 7.97 13.72
N PRO A 162 -13.93 8.54 14.31
CA PRO A 162 -15.24 8.61 13.67
C PRO A 162 -15.16 9.18 12.25
N LEU A 163 -15.74 8.45 11.29
CA LEU A 163 -15.99 8.83 9.91
C LEU A 163 -17.45 9.29 9.76
N SER A 164 -17.80 9.80 8.58
CA SER A 164 -19.11 10.35 8.23
C SER A 164 -19.31 11.78 8.69
N SER A 165 -19.50 12.65 7.71
CA SER A 165 -19.75 14.06 7.95
C SER A 165 -20.81 14.57 6.99
N LEU A 166 -21.67 15.47 7.50
CA LEU A 166 -22.41 16.39 6.66
C LEU A 166 -21.45 17.51 6.28
N THR A 167 -20.96 17.50 5.04
CA THR A 167 -20.10 18.55 4.51
C THR A 167 -20.94 19.52 3.71
N HIS A 168 -20.61 20.81 3.77
CA HIS A 168 -21.18 21.77 2.84
C HIS A 168 -20.41 21.63 1.52
N GLY A 169 -21.10 21.33 0.42
CA GLY A 169 -20.46 21.21 -0.89
C GLY A 169 -19.98 22.55 -1.44
N ALA A 170 -19.46 22.54 -2.67
CA ALA A 170 -19.16 23.74 -3.47
C ALA A 170 -20.36 24.72 -3.48
N PRO A 171 -20.21 26.00 -3.90
CA PRO A 171 -21.24 27.04 -3.74
C PRO A 171 -22.65 26.69 -4.28
N GLU A 172 -22.72 25.75 -5.23
CA GLU A 172 -23.94 25.24 -5.86
C GLU A 172 -24.63 24.09 -5.06
N ASN A 173 -23.91 23.45 -4.13
CA ASN A 173 -24.29 22.21 -3.44
C ASN A 173 -24.56 22.48 -1.95
N THR A 174 -25.73 22.06 -1.47
CA THR A 174 -26.11 22.10 -0.05
C THR A 174 -25.27 21.11 0.79
N PHE A 175 -25.70 20.81 2.03
CA PHE A 175 -25.08 19.75 2.81
C PHE A 175 -25.16 18.39 2.10
N GLN A 176 -24.07 17.64 2.09
CA GLN A 176 -23.95 16.29 1.53
C GLN A 176 -23.30 15.35 2.55
N ALA A 177 -23.70 14.09 2.53
CA ALA A 177 -23.04 13.04 3.30
C ALA A 177 -21.71 12.66 2.64
N PHE A 178 -20.62 12.67 3.39
CA PHE A 178 -19.30 12.30 2.91
C PHE A 178 -18.69 11.20 3.78
N SER A 179 -18.09 10.19 3.13
CA SER A 179 -17.47 9.04 3.77
C SER A 179 -16.08 8.79 3.21
N GLY A 180 -15.09 8.66 4.09
CA GLY A 180 -13.69 8.37 3.76
C GLY A 180 -12.79 8.58 4.97
N THR A 181 -11.58 8.01 4.98
CA THR A 181 -10.57 8.34 6.02
C THR A 181 -10.25 9.85 6.05
N SER A 182 -10.49 10.56 4.94
CA SER A 182 -10.47 12.01 4.83
C SER A 182 -11.48 12.74 5.74
N SER A 183 -12.52 12.05 6.25
CA SER A 183 -13.38 12.56 7.34
C SER A 183 -12.87 12.17 8.74
N ALA A 184 -12.20 11.02 8.86
CA ALA A 184 -11.70 10.52 10.14
C ALA A 184 -10.47 11.31 10.64
N SER A 185 -9.57 11.69 9.73
CA SER A 185 -8.40 12.52 10.05
C SER A 185 -8.76 13.87 10.67
N PRO A 186 -9.66 14.69 10.10
CA PRO A 186 -10.01 15.97 10.72
C PRO A 186 -10.74 15.81 12.07
N ALA A 187 -11.47 14.71 12.29
CA ALA A 187 -12.03 14.42 13.62
C ALA A 187 -10.91 14.14 14.64
N LEU A 188 -9.87 13.40 14.25
CA LEU A 188 -8.71 13.11 15.10
C LEU A 188 -7.85 14.37 15.34
N ALA A 189 -7.69 15.22 14.32
CA ALA A 189 -7.06 16.53 14.44
C ALA A 189 -7.82 17.44 15.42
N GLY A 190 -9.15 17.45 15.36
CA GLY A 190 -9.98 18.18 16.32
C GLY A 190 -9.82 17.65 17.74
N ALA A 191 -9.70 16.33 17.92
CA ALA A 191 -9.40 15.72 19.22
C ALA A 191 -8.04 16.20 19.78
N ALA A 192 -7.03 16.36 18.92
CA ALA A 192 -5.76 16.97 19.32
C ALA A 192 -5.91 18.44 19.72
N ALA A 193 -6.68 19.24 18.98
CA ALA A 193 -6.93 20.64 19.31
C ALA A 193 -7.65 20.79 20.67
N VAL A 194 -8.63 19.94 20.97
CA VAL A 194 -9.30 19.91 22.28
C VAL A 194 -8.32 19.54 23.40
N LEU A 195 -7.46 18.55 23.18
CA LEU A 195 -6.45 18.16 24.17
C LEU A 195 -5.44 19.29 24.42
N ILE A 196 -4.97 19.95 23.37
CA ILE A 196 -4.08 21.13 23.49
C ILE A 196 -4.76 22.23 24.31
N SER A 197 -6.04 22.52 24.05
CA SER A 197 -6.81 23.49 24.82
C SER A 197 -6.86 23.13 26.31
N ALA A 198 -7.12 21.87 26.64
CA ALA A 198 -7.16 21.39 28.02
C ALA A 198 -5.78 21.48 28.71
N VAL A 199 -4.69 21.11 28.03
CA VAL A 199 -3.31 21.25 28.53
C VAL A 199 -2.98 22.70 28.85
N LYS A 200 -3.35 23.64 27.97
CA LYS A 200 -3.17 25.09 28.19
C LYS A 200 -3.95 25.60 29.41
N GLN A 201 -5.19 25.15 29.58
CA GLN A 201 -6.03 25.54 30.72
C GLN A 201 -5.46 25.07 32.07
N GLU A 202 -4.67 23.99 32.07
CA GLU A 202 -3.94 23.52 33.25
C GLU A 202 -2.59 24.22 33.47
N GLY A 203 -2.23 25.17 32.61
CA GLY A 203 -0.95 25.89 32.70
C GLY A 203 0.27 25.03 32.39
N MET A 204 0.10 23.87 31.75
CA MET A 204 1.19 23.00 31.33
C MET A 204 1.76 23.45 29.98
N ALA A 205 3.06 23.21 29.77
CA ALA A 205 3.69 23.42 28.47
C ALA A 205 3.10 22.45 27.44
N VAL A 206 2.80 22.96 26.24
CA VAL A 206 2.31 22.14 25.12
C VAL A 206 3.49 21.62 24.32
N ASP A 207 3.49 20.31 24.06
CA ASP A 207 4.46 19.61 23.22
C ASP A 207 3.72 18.64 22.30
N ALA A 208 3.88 18.80 20.99
CA ALA A 208 3.11 18.08 19.97
C ALA A 208 3.33 16.57 20.02
N GLU A 209 4.57 16.11 20.22
CA GLU A 209 4.90 14.69 20.31
C GLU A 209 4.24 14.05 21.55
N THR A 210 4.24 14.77 22.67
CA THR A 210 3.56 14.34 23.90
C THR A 210 2.03 14.31 23.73
N ILE A 211 1.44 15.25 22.98
CA ILE A 211 0.01 15.22 22.61
C ILE A 211 -0.31 13.97 21.79
N VAL A 212 0.50 13.65 20.78
CA VAL A 212 0.35 12.46 19.94
C VAL A 212 0.41 11.18 20.78
N HIS A 213 1.41 11.08 21.67
CA HIS A 213 1.56 9.91 22.54
C HIS A 213 0.45 9.79 23.59
N ALA A 214 -0.02 10.89 24.16
CA ALA A 214 -1.15 10.90 25.08
C ALA A 214 -2.44 10.42 24.40
N LEU A 215 -2.72 10.89 23.18
CA LEU A 215 -3.87 10.43 22.39
C LEU A 215 -3.76 8.94 22.06
N ARG A 216 -2.59 8.51 21.57
CA ARG A 216 -2.29 7.09 21.27
C ARG A 216 -2.57 6.19 22.46
N LEU A 217 -1.99 6.51 23.63
CA LEU A 217 -2.10 5.71 24.84
C LEU A 217 -3.49 5.79 25.49
N SER A 218 -4.28 6.82 25.16
CA SER A 218 -5.67 6.93 25.61
C SER A 218 -6.64 6.00 24.87
N GLY A 219 -6.22 5.48 23.72
CA GLY A 219 -7.05 4.71 22.81
C GLY A 219 -7.79 3.54 23.47
N GLN A 220 -9.04 3.36 23.08
CA GLN A 220 -9.89 2.23 23.45
C GLN A 220 -10.11 1.36 22.22
N SER A 221 -9.53 0.16 22.23
CA SER A 221 -9.72 -0.84 21.17
C SER A 221 -11.18 -1.30 21.10
N LEU A 222 -11.66 -1.57 19.88
CA LEU A 222 -12.87 -2.31 19.60
C LEU A 222 -12.62 -3.80 19.83
N ASP A 223 -13.60 -4.47 20.43
CA ASP A 223 -13.53 -5.90 20.69
C ASP A 223 -13.54 -6.69 19.38
N GLY A 224 -12.71 -7.72 19.30
CA GLY A 224 -12.62 -8.61 18.14
C GLY A 224 -11.99 -8.01 16.88
N VAL A 225 -11.46 -6.79 16.93
CA VAL A 225 -10.78 -6.14 15.80
C VAL A 225 -9.26 -6.17 16.03
N ALA A 226 -8.49 -6.62 15.03
CA ALA A 226 -7.03 -6.75 15.15
C ALA A 226 -6.32 -5.38 15.25
N PHE A 227 -5.21 -5.30 15.97
CA PHE A 227 -4.39 -4.09 16.09
C PHE A 227 -3.94 -3.52 14.74
N VAL A 228 -3.66 -4.39 13.76
CA VAL A 228 -3.28 -3.96 12.40
C VAL A 228 -4.40 -3.22 11.66
N ASP A 229 -5.66 -3.38 12.10
CA ASP A 229 -6.83 -2.74 11.51
C ASP A 229 -7.22 -1.42 12.21
N GLN A 230 -7.03 -1.35 13.53
CA GLN A 230 -7.54 -0.24 14.34
C GLN A 230 -6.49 0.56 15.12
N GLY A 231 -5.24 0.10 15.14
CA GLY A 231 -4.20 0.64 16.00
C GLY A 231 -4.61 0.60 17.48
N TYR A 232 -4.42 1.72 18.18
CA TYR A 232 -4.77 1.83 19.60
C TYR A 232 -6.27 2.04 19.85
N GLY A 233 -7.10 2.07 18.80
CA GLY A 233 -8.55 2.22 18.91
C GLY A 233 -9.01 3.69 18.90
N LEU A 234 -10.15 3.97 19.54
CA LEU A 234 -10.76 5.30 19.60
C LEU A 234 -10.14 6.14 20.74
N PRO A 235 -9.60 7.34 20.48
CA PRO A 235 -8.99 8.18 21.51
C PRO A 235 -10.01 8.69 22.53
N LYS A 236 -9.58 8.88 23.78
CA LYS A 236 -10.42 9.37 24.88
C LYS A 236 -9.79 10.59 25.54
N ILE A 237 -10.30 11.79 25.26
CA ILE A 237 -9.69 13.05 25.68
C ILE A 237 -9.41 13.15 27.19
N PRO A 238 -10.35 12.84 28.12
CA PRO A 238 -10.06 12.92 29.55
C PRO A 238 -8.93 11.99 29.98
N ARG A 239 -8.89 10.78 29.41
CA ARG A 239 -7.81 9.81 29.64
C ARG A 239 -6.50 10.30 29.03
N ALA A 240 -6.53 10.88 27.84
CA ALA A 240 -5.36 11.46 27.19
C ALA A 240 -4.75 12.58 28.04
N LEU A 241 -5.57 13.48 28.61
CA LEU A 241 -5.09 14.53 29.51
C LEU A 241 -4.44 13.96 30.77
N ALA A 242 -5.02 12.92 31.38
CA ALA A 242 -4.41 12.25 32.52
C ALA A 242 -3.05 11.61 32.17
N ILE A 243 -2.96 10.95 31.02
CA ILE A 243 -1.70 10.38 30.51
C ILE A 243 -0.69 11.49 30.21
N TYR A 244 -1.13 12.61 29.60
CA TYR A 244 -0.27 13.75 29.29
C TYR A 244 0.47 14.25 30.54
N ARG A 245 -0.21 14.35 31.69
CA ARG A 245 0.43 14.73 32.96
C ARG A 245 1.54 13.78 33.36
N GLN A 246 1.30 12.47 33.27
CA GLN A 246 2.30 11.43 33.60
C GLN A 246 3.50 11.45 32.64
N LEU A 247 3.26 11.72 31.35
CA LEU A 247 4.32 11.84 30.36
C LEU A 247 5.15 13.11 30.62
N ALA A 248 4.49 14.25 30.86
CA ALA A 248 5.14 15.53 31.10
C ALA A 248 5.94 15.56 32.41
N SER A 249 5.50 14.84 33.46
CA SER A 249 6.25 14.73 34.73
C SER A 249 7.42 13.73 34.67
N GLY A 250 7.52 12.93 33.61
CA GLY A 250 8.54 11.88 33.49
C GLY A 250 8.24 10.66 34.35
N GLU A 251 7.01 10.52 34.85
CA GLU A 251 6.57 9.30 35.53
C GLU A 251 6.37 8.15 34.55
N GLN A 252 6.09 8.41 33.28
CA GLN A 252 5.80 7.36 32.31
C GLN A 252 6.60 7.50 31.00
N PHE A 253 6.97 6.36 30.42
CA PHE A 253 7.54 6.31 29.07
C PHE A 253 6.47 6.66 28.03
N ALA A 254 6.80 7.59 27.14
CA ALA A 254 5.91 8.03 26.08
C ALA A 254 5.76 6.99 24.97
N ARG A 255 6.80 6.19 24.71
CA ARG A 255 6.77 5.07 23.75
C ARG A 255 7.87 4.03 24.00
N LEU A 256 7.77 2.94 23.26
CA LEU A 256 8.78 1.90 23.13
C LEU A 256 9.33 1.93 21.70
N THR A 257 10.65 2.03 21.54
CA THR A 257 11.30 1.69 20.27
C THR A 257 11.50 0.18 20.25
N VAL A 258 11.07 -0.47 19.17
CA VAL A 258 11.06 -1.92 19.04
C VAL A 258 11.73 -2.34 17.73
N LYS A 259 12.53 -3.41 17.81
CA LYS A 259 13.09 -4.12 16.66
C LYS A 259 12.91 -5.63 16.83
N VAL A 260 12.36 -6.27 15.81
CA VAL A 260 12.16 -7.72 15.72
C VAL A 260 13.28 -8.33 14.86
N THR A 261 13.86 -9.43 15.31
CA THR A 261 14.90 -10.18 14.58
C THR A 261 14.63 -11.69 14.67
N PRO A 262 15.05 -12.53 13.70
CA PRO A 262 15.93 -12.23 12.56
C PRO A 262 15.20 -11.73 11.30
N LEU A 263 13.95 -11.28 11.45
CA LEU A 263 13.15 -10.78 10.33
C LEU A 263 13.75 -9.50 9.73
N THR A 264 13.68 -9.40 8.41
CA THR A 264 13.93 -8.18 7.64
C THR A 264 12.74 -8.01 6.71
N GLY A 265 12.17 -6.81 6.65
CA GLY A 265 11.02 -6.55 5.78
C GLY A 265 11.42 -6.51 4.30
N PRO A 266 10.42 -6.41 3.40
CA PRO A 266 10.68 -6.04 2.02
C PRO A 266 11.58 -4.80 1.95
N ASP A 267 12.52 -4.80 1.01
CA ASP A 267 13.47 -3.72 0.75
C ASP A 267 14.38 -3.33 1.94
N GLY A 268 14.55 -4.22 2.93
CA GLY A 268 15.43 -3.97 4.08
C GLY A 268 14.76 -3.29 5.27
N ALA A 269 13.43 -3.10 5.25
CA ALA A 269 12.70 -2.40 6.30
C ALA A 269 12.92 -3.02 7.69
N VAL A 270 13.23 -2.16 8.68
CA VAL A 270 13.42 -2.56 10.07
C VAL A 270 12.10 -3.02 10.65
N GLN A 271 12.04 -4.28 11.07
CA GLN A 271 10.83 -4.90 11.55
C GLN A 271 10.42 -4.36 12.93
N LYS A 272 9.24 -3.73 12.98
CA LYS A 272 8.55 -3.27 14.21
C LYS A 272 7.44 -4.23 14.65
N GLY A 273 7.07 -5.18 13.80
CA GLY A 273 6.25 -6.35 14.15
C GLY A 273 6.71 -7.58 13.36
N ALA A 274 5.82 -8.54 13.16
CA ALA A 274 6.12 -9.71 12.33
C ALA A 274 4.97 -9.99 11.36
N PHE A 275 5.31 -10.15 10.09
CA PHE A 275 4.43 -10.67 9.06
C PHE A 275 5.03 -11.97 8.53
N LEU A 276 4.31 -13.08 8.69
CA LEU A 276 4.81 -14.43 8.39
C LEU A 276 3.85 -15.16 7.45
N GLY A 277 4.39 -15.86 6.46
CA GLY A 277 3.63 -16.81 5.66
C GLY A 277 3.55 -18.18 6.34
N ALA A 278 2.57 -18.99 5.95
CA ALA A 278 2.48 -20.39 6.33
C ALA A 278 3.73 -21.17 5.89
N LYS A 279 4.31 -20.80 4.73
CA LYS A 279 5.59 -21.36 4.25
C LYS A 279 6.77 -21.13 5.20
N ASP A 280 6.71 -20.08 6.02
CA ASP A 280 7.76 -19.76 7.01
C ASP A 280 7.61 -20.54 8.33
N LEU A 281 6.52 -21.31 8.47
CA LEU A 281 6.11 -21.97 9.71
C LEU A 281 6.11 -23.49 9.58
N ILE A 282 7.20 -24.04 9.03
CA ILE A 282 7.47 -25.49 9.01
C ILE A 282 7.74 -25.98 10.45
N SER A 283 8.39 -25.15 11.26
CA SER A 283 8.67 -25.36 12.67
C SER A 283 8.42 -24.08 13.46
N ASP A 284 8.33 -24.22 14.78
CA ASP A 284 8.20 -23.08 15.68
C ASP A 284 9.28 -22.02 15.42
N ARG A 285 8.87 -20.76 15.53
CA ARG A 285 9.71 -19.61 15.25
C ARG A 285 9.94 -18.80 16.51
N GLU A 286 11.21 -18.56 16.84
CA GLU A 286 11.59 -17.64 17.91
C GLU A 286 11.91 -16.27 17.34
N LEU A 287 11.16 -15.26 17.78
CA LEU A 287 11.35 -13.86 17.46
C LEU A 287 12.07 -13.18 18.62
N ARG A 288 13.24 -12.59 18.35
CA ARG A 288 13.99 -11.80 19.32
C ARG A 288 13.55 -10.35 19.23
N ILE A 289 12.97 -9.85 20.32
CA ILE A 289 12.45 -8.50 20.42
C ILE A 289 13.45 -7.66 21.22
N ARG A 290 13.98 -6.62 20.59
CA ARG A 290 14.85 -5.62 21.20
C ARG A 290 14.04 -4.36 21.40
N PHE A 291 14.05 -3.80 22.61
CA PHE A 291 13.27 -2.61 22.88
C PHE A 291 13.91 -1.69 23.92
N SER A 292 13.54 -0.42 23.88
CA SER A 292 13.95 0.60 24.86
C SER A 292 12.84 1.63 25.02
N GLY A 293 12.76 2.23 26.20
CA GLY A 293 11.79 3.28 26.51
C GLY A 293 12.25 4.63 25.95
N GLU A 294 11.28 5.46 25.58
CA GLU A 294 11.51 6.86 25.23
C GLU A 294 10.59 7.74 26.05
N LEU A 295 11.14 8.85 26.54
CA LEU A 295 10.44 9.81 27.39
C LEU A 295 9.84 10.93 26.53
N SER A 296 8.89 11.66 27.10
CA SER A 296 8.39 12.90 26.51
C SER A 296 9.54 13.90 26.31
N PRO A 297 9.54 14.69 25.21
CA PRO A 297 10.47 15.80 25.02
C PRO A 297 10.45 16.86 26.14
N LEU A 298 9.36 16.94 26.92
CA LEU A 298 9.25 17.83 28.08
C LEU A 298 10.13 17.40 29.26
N VAL A 299 10.57 16.15 29.29
CA VAL A 299 11.34 15.58 30.40
C VAL A 299 12.83 15.76 30.16
N LYS A 300 13.51 16.46 31.07
CA LYS A 300 14.97 16.58 31.04
C LYS A 300 15.59 15.20 31.22
N ARG A 301 16.51 14.80 30.34
CA ARG A 301 17.16 13.48 30.34
C ARG A 301 17.66 13.03 31.71
N ALA A 302 18.35 13.90 32.46
CA ALA A 302 18.87 13.59 33.79
C ALA A 302 17.78 13.20 34.81
N ALA A 303 16.55 13.71 34.65
CA ALA A 303 15.42 13.33 35.51
C ALA A 303 14.87 11.94 35.16
N GLY A 304 15.03 11.51 33.91
CA GLY A 304 14.50 10.24 33.40
C GLY A 304 15.48 9.07 33.40
N GLU A 305 16.77 9.30 33.67
CA GLU A 305 17.81 8.26 33.66
C GLU A 305 17.58 7.14 34.69
N ASN A 306 16.90 7.47 35.79
CA ASN A 306 16.57 6.51 36.84
C ASN A 306 15.17 5.89 36.68
N LEU A 307 14.42 6.24 35.62
CA LEU A 307 13.11 5.65 35.40
C LEU A 307 13.28 4.19 34.98
N LEU A 308 12.81 3.30 35.84
CA LEU A 308 12.77 1.86 35.63
C LEU A 308 11.34 1.38 35.87
N ARG A 309 10.76 0.73 34.87
CA ARG A 309 9.40 0.16 34.94
C ARG A 309 9.45 -1.34 34.74
N GLN A 310 8.62 -2.07 35.47
CA GLN A 310 8.36 -3.46 35.18
C GLN A 310 7.22 -3.54 34.16
N LEU A 311 7.43 -4.30 33.09
CA LEU A 311 6.41 -4.58 32.08
C LEU A 311 5.84 -5.97 32.31
N LYS A 312 4.52 -6.09 32.26
CA LYS A 312 3.78 -7.33 32.03
C LYS A 312 3.60 -7.50 30.53
N LEU A 313 3.93 -8.68 30.02
CA LEU A 313 3.76 -9.05 28.61
C LEU A 313 2.54 -9.97 28.51
N GLU A 314 1.50 -9.49 27.84
CA GLU A 314 0.25 -10.23 27.66
C GLU A 314 0.13 -10.70 26.20
N TYR A 315 -0.23 -11.97 26.02
CA TYR A 315 -0.34 -12.62 24.71
C TYR A 315 -1.82 -12.79 24.37
N SER A 316 -2.25 -12.28 23.22
CA SER A 316 -3.68 -12.29 22.84
C SER A 316 -4.20 -13.66 22.40
N VAL A 317 -3.31 -14.61 22.10
CA VAL A 317 -3.63 -15.90 21.47
C VAL A 317 -2.71 -17.02 21.98
N PRO A 318 -3.19 -18.27 22.03
CA PRO A 318 -2.45 -19.40 22.62
C PRO A 318 -1.26 -19.88 21.78
N TRP A 319 -1.23 -19.57 20.48
CA TRP A 319 -0.10 -19.90 19.62
C TRP A 319 1.08 -18.92 19.75
N LEU A 320 0.93 -17.87 20.57
CA LEU A 320 2.03 -17.01 21.01
C LEU A 320 2.38 -17.32 22.46
N THR A 321 3.69 -17.49 22.72
CA THR A 321 4.21 -17.72 24.07
C THR A 321 5.52 -16.98 24.29
N GLY A 322 5.86 -16.72 25.54
CA GLY A 322 7.12 -16.11 25.93
C GLY A 322 7.12 -15.70 27.41
N PRO A 323 8.04 -14.86 27.87
CA PRO A 323 8.11 -14.45 29.26
C PRO A 323 6.94 -13.52 29.63
N SER A 324 6.42 -13.67 30.84
CA SER A 324 5.30 -12.87 31.34
C SER A 324 5.68 -11.46 31.79
N HIS A 325 6.98 -11.21 32.05
CA HIS A 325 7.48 -9.92 32.53
C HIS A 325 8.81 -9.55 31.89
N SER A 326 9.08 -8.26 31.81
CA SER A 326 10.38 -7.70 31.42
C SER A 326 10.63 -6.36 32.13
N TRP A 327 11.86 -5.84 32.02
CA TRP A 327 12.22 -4.53 32.55
C TRP A 327 12.33 -3.51 31.43
N LEU A 328 11.85 -2.30 31.68
CA LEU A 328 11.93 -1.17 30.77
C LEU A 328 12.72 -0.03 31.40
N SER A 329 13.72 0.44 30.67
CA SER A 329 14.46 1.66 30.94
C SER A 329 14.78 2.38 29.63
N LEU A 330 15.53 3.47 29.69
CA LEU A 330 16.14 4.09 28.50
C LEU A 330 17.18 3.17 27.82
N GLY A 331 17.68 2.16 28.54
CA GLY A 331 18.62 1.19 28.01
C GLY A 331 17.96 0.11 27.16
N LEU A 332 18.78 -0.60 26.39
CA LEU A 332 18.30 -1.70 25.56
C LEU A 332 17.91 -2.92 26.41
N ALA A 333 16.64 -3.29 26.36
CA ALA A 333 16.10 -4.55 26.86
C ALA A 333 15.88 -5.55 25.73
N ARG A 334 15.73 -6.83 26.11
CA ARG A 334 15.51 -7.94 25.16
C ARG A 334 14.52 -8.94 25.73
N THR A 335 13.69 -9.48 24.86
CA THR A 335 12.80 -10.61 25.15
C THR A 335 12.68 -11.50 23.92
N THR A 336 12.11 -12.69 24.09
CA THR A 336 11.86 -13.64 23.00
C THR A 336 10.39 -14.04 23.00
N VAL A 337 9.80 -14.07 21.82
CA VAL A 337 8.43 -14.54 21.58
C VAL A 337 8.50 -15.76 20.68
N ARG A 338 7.85 -16.85 21.09
CA ARG A 338 7.71 -18.07 20.31
C ARG A 338 6.36 -18.08 19.60
N VAL A 339 6.40 -18.31 18.30
CA VAL A 339 5.26 -18.58 17.43
C VAL A 339 5.16 -20.09 17.25
N ASN A 340 4.07 -20.69 17.73
CA ASN A 340 3.82 -22.14 17.66
C ASN A 340 3.29 -22.52 16.29
N ALA A 341 4.12 -23.21 15.50
CA ALA A 341 3.79 -23.60 14.13
C ALA A 341 2.72 -24.69 14.10
N GLN A 342 2.76 -25.67 14.99
CA GLN A 342 1.79 -26.78 15.01
C GLN A 342 0.36 -26.29 15.29
N ALA A 343 0.22 -25.35 16.23
CA ALA A 343 -1.06 -24.73 16.54
C ALA A 343 -1.59 -23.95 15.33
N LEU A 344 -0.74 -23.17 14.66
CA LEU A 344 -1.12 -22.41 13.45
C LEU A 344 -1.46 -23.32 12.27
N GLN A 345 -0.71 -24.40 12.03
CA GLN A 345 -1.02 -25.37 10.98
C GLN A 345 -2.41 -26.01 11.18
N SER A 346 -2.80 -26.28 12.42
CA SER A 346 -4.13 -26.81 12.75
C SER A 346 -5.21 -25.77 12.43
N LEU A 347 -5.01 -24.51 12.81
CA LEU A 347 -5.93 -23.41 12.51
C LEU A 347 -6.06 -23.15 11.00
N MET A 348 -4.96 -23.21 10.26
CA MET A 348 -4.93 -23.06 8.79
C MET A 348 -5.60 -24.24 8.07
N ALA A 349 -5.59 -25.44 8.66
CA ALA A 349 -6.33 -26.58 8.11
C ALA A 349 -7.85 -26.42 8.29
N GLU A 350 -8.29 -25.81 9.39
CA GLU A 350 -9.71 -25.51 9.64
C GLU A 350 -10.21 -24.32 8.81
N LYS A 351 -9.36 -23.32 8.60
CA LYS A 351 -9.68 -22.06 7.93
C LYS A 351 -8.64 -21.72 6.84
N PRO A 352 -8.66 -22.46 5.71
CA PRO A 352 -7.69 -22.26 4.65
C PRO A 352 -7.80 -20.87 4.02
N GLY A 353 -6.66 -20.30 3.65
CA GLY A 353 -6.55 -18.98 3.03
C GLY A 353 -6.92 -17.82 3.96
N GLN A 354 -7.06 -18.04 5.27
CA GLN A 354 -7.32 -16.97 6.23
C GLN A 354 -6.03 -16.43 6.87
N GLU A 355 -6.22 -15.41 7.68
CA GLU A 355 -5.19 -14.71 8.42
C GLU A 355 -5.41 -14.89 9.93
N PHE A 356 -4.31 -14.89 10.67
CA PHE A 356 -4.27 -15.15 12.10
C PHE A 356 -3.49 -14.02 12.76
N PHE A 357 -4.20 -13.21 13.54
CA PHE A 357 -3.63 -12.06 14.24
C PHE A 357 -3.31 -12.44 15.68
N GLY A 358 -2.05 -12.23 16.07
CA GLY A 358 -1.58 -12.35 17.44
C GLY A 358 -0.89 -11.06 17.87
N GLU A 359 -0.98 -10.74 19.15
CA GLU A 359 -0.48 -9.50 19.70
C GLU A 359 0.25 -9.77 21.01
N VAL A 360 1.36 -9.05 21.22
CA VAL A 360 2.04 -8.99 22.52
C VAL A 360 1.90 -7.59 23.08
N HIS A 361 1.16 -7.46 24.18
CA HIS A 361 0.87 -6.17 24.81
C HIS A 361 1.91 -5.93 25.91
N PHE A 362 2.60 -4.79 25.82
CA PHE A 362 3.57 -4.34 26.81
C PHE A 362 2.86 -3.40 27.77
N VAL A 363 2.49 -3.91 28.94
CA VAL A 363 1.69 -3.20 29.95
C VAL A 363 2.60 -2.84 31.13
N ASP A 364 2.65 -1.57 31.48
CA ASP A 364 3.32 -1.15 32.71
C ASP A 364 2.55 -1.66 33.93
N VAL A 365 3.25 -2.38 34.81
CA VAL A 365 2.67 -3.00 36.00
C VAL A 365 2.11 -1.95 36.97
N ASP A 366 2.78 -0.80 37.10
CA ASP A 366 2.42 0.20 38.11
C ASP A 366 1.19 1.01 37.71
N THR A 367 1.07 1.33 36.42
CA THR A 367 0.00 2.19 35.89
C THR A 367 -1.11 1.42 35.19
N GLY A 368 -0.89 0.14 34.85
CA GLY A 368 -1.77 -0.65 33.99
C GLY A 368 -1.82 -0.15 32.54
N LEU A 369 -0.93 0.78 32.16
CA LEU A 369 -0.95 1.39 30.83
C LEU A 369 -0.29 0.47 29.81
N ARG A 370 -1.02 0.17 28.71
CA ARG A 370 -0.45 -0.50 27.54
C ARG A 370 0.42 0.47 26.74
N ILE A 371 1.73 0.46 26.99
CA ILE A 371 2.71 1.38 26.36
C ILE A 371 2.93 1.03 24.87
N HIS A 372 2.88 -0.26 24.53
CA HIS A 372 3.09 -0.74 23.17
C HIS A 372 2.33 -2.04 22.89
N THR A 373 2.02 -2.27 21.62
CA THR A 373 1.47 -3.52 21.10
C THR A 373 2.35 -3.97 19.95
N LEU A 374 2.92 -5.18 20.06
CA LEU A 374 3.70 -5.82 19.01
C LEU A 374 2.77 -6.76 18.21
N PRO A 375 2.41 -6.41 16.97
CA PRO A 375 1.59 -7.29 16.13
C PRO A 375 2.43 -8.41 15.52
N ILE A 376 1.86 -9.61 15.50
CA ILE A 376 2.36 -10.79 14.80
C ILE A 376 1.21 -11.27 13.92
N THR A 377 1.33 -11.04 12.62
CA THR A 377 0.34 -11.43 11.62
C THR A 377 0.85 -12.63 10.86
N VAL A 378 0.03 -13.68 10.79
CA VAL A 378 0.33 -14.89 10.01
C VAL A 378 -0.74 -15.05 8.94
N VAL A 379 -0.34 -15.27 7.69
CA VAL A 379 -1.27 -15.53 6.58
C VAL A 379 -1.10 -16.94 6.05
N ASP A 380 -2.20 -17.58 5.67
CA ASP A 380 -2.16 -18.83 4.92
C ASP A 380 -1.91 -18.53 3.43
N ASP A 381 -0.63 -18.42 3.09
CA ASP A 381 -0.13 -18.14 1.74
C ASP A 381 0.22 -19.40 0.94
N ARG A 382 -0.24 -20.58 1.38
CA ARG A 382 0.05 -21.82 0.66
C ARG A 382 -0.57 -21.77 -0.73
N PRO A 383 0.15 -22.23 -1.78
CA PRO A 383 -0.42 -22.33 -3.11
C PRO A 383 -1.65 -23.24 -3.11
N TRP A 384 -2.74 -22.77 -3.70
CA TRP A 384 -3.91 -23.61 -3.90
C TRP A 384 -3.61 -24.54 -5.08
N GLU A 385 -3.34 -25.82 -4.79
CA GLU A 385 -3.04 -26.81 -5.83
C GLU A 385 -4.28 -27.26 -6.61
N LYS A 386 -5.46 -27.11 -5.99
CA LYS A 386 -6.76 -27.54 -6.49
C LYS A 386 -7.78 -26.43 -6.29
N ARG A 387 -9.00 -26.66 -6.78
CA ARG A 387 -10.15 -25.80 -6.49
C ARG A 387 -10.39 -25.72 -5.00
N GLU A 388 -10.38 -24.51 -4.46
CA GLU A 388 -10.81 -24.21 -3.10
C GLU A 388 -12.20 -23.57 -3.11
N ARG A 389 -13.04 -23.93 -2.14
CA ARG A 389 -14.36 -23.32 -1.93
C ARG A 389 -14.48 -22.87 -0.48
N LEU A 390 -14.64 -21.56 -0.30
CA LEU A 390 -14.67 -20.91 1.00
C LEU A 390 -16.00 -20.20 1.17
N ALA A 391 -16.60 -20.32 2.35
CA ALA A 391 -17.87 -19.66 2.67
C ALA A 391 -17.71 -18.80 3.93
N PHE A 392 -18.29 -17.60 3.91
CA PHE A 392 -18.22 -16.65 5.01
C PHE A 392 -19.51 -15.81 5.08
N GLN A 393 -19.71 -15.18 6.23
CA GLN A 393 -20.75 -14.19 6.46
C GLN A 393 -20.13 -12.80 6.38
N ILE A 394 -20.79 -11.86 5.69
CA ILE A 394 -20.32 -10.48 5.57
C ILE A 394 -21.43 -9.51 5.97
N GLY A 395 -21.18 -8.77 7.06
CA GLY A 395 -22.09 -7.75 7.56
C GLY A 395 -22.02 -6.45 6.77
N SER A 396 -22.90 -5.50 7.05
CA SER A 396 -22.88 -4.17 6.44
C SER A 396 -21.57 -3.44 6.74
N ARG A 397 -20.97 -2.78 5.73
CA ARG A 397 -19.67 -2.09 5.82
C ARG A 397 -18.48 -3.01 6.17
N ASP A 398 -18.63 -4.32 6.07
CA ASP A 398 -17.55 -5.27 6.39
C ASP A 398 -16.65 -5.58 5.21
N GLY A 399 -15.49 -6.16 5.50
CA GLY A 399 -14.58 -6.70 4.51
C GLY A 399 -13.91 -7.98 4.99
N VAL A 400 -13.82 -8.96 4.11
CA VAL A 400 -13.06 -10.19 4.31
C VAL A 400 -11.89 -10.27 3.34
N ARG A 401 -10.86 -11.00 3.74
CA ARG A 401 -9.65 -11.26 2.95
C ARG A 401 -9.39 -12.75 2.87
N LEU A 402 -8.93 -13.16 1.71
CA LEU A 402 -8.45 -14.51 1.42
C LEU A 402 -7.05 -14.40 0.85
N HIS A 403 -6.14 -15.19 1.38
CA HIS A 403 -4.74 -15.25 0.99
C HIS A 403 -4.49 -16.52 0.18
N MET A 404 -3.70 -16.39 -0.88
CA MET A 404 -3.36 -17.50 -1.76
C MET A 404 -1.95 -17.32 -2.33
N GLY A 405 -1.15 -18.38 -2.27
CA GLY A 405 0.15 -18.40 -2.93
C GLY A 405 0.03 -18.68 -4.42
N ALA A 406 0.87 -18.09 -5.25
CA ALA A 406 1.05 -18.51 -6.63
C ALA A 406 2.51 -18.88 -6.86
N ASP A 407 2.76 -20.13 -7.24
CA ASP A 407 4.08 -20.56 -7.71
C ASP A 407 4.27 -20.19 -9.20
N SER A 408 5.43 -20.51 -9.77
CA SER A 408 5.74 -20.17 -11.16
C SER A 408 4.85 -20.87 -12.20
N THR A 409 4.14 -21.93 -11.81
CA THR A 409 3.21 -22.69 -12.66
C THR A 409 1.80 -22.11 -12.66
N VAL A 410 1.40 -21.42 -11.59
CA VAL A 410 0.10 -20.76 -11.47
C VAL A 410 0.17 -19.39 -12.16
N LYS A 411 -0.56 -19.24 -13.28
CA LYS A 411 -0.60 -17.99 -14.08
C LYS A 411 -1.76 -17.08 -13.72
N GLY A 412 -2.71 -17.59 -12.94
CA GLY A 412 -3.83 -16.83 -12.43
C GLY A 412 -4.80 -17.70 -11.66
N TYR A 413 -5.94 -17.12 -11.30
CA TYR A 413 -7.04 -17.82 -10.68
C TYR A 413 -8.35 -17.52 -11.41
N ARG A 414 -9.18 -18.54 -11.62
CA ARG A 414 -10.60 -18.39 -11.96
C ARG A 414 -11.37 -18.28 -10.66
N ILE A 415 -11.98 -17.14 -10.40
CA ILE A 415 -12.75 -16.87 -9.20
C ILE A 415 -14.23 -16.79 -9.56
N LYS A 416 -15.04 -17.59 -8.85
CA LYS A 416 -16.49 -17.59 -8.94
C LYS A 416 -17.07 -17.22 -7.58
N THR A 417 -17.98 -16.25 -7.56
CA THR A 417 -18.71 -15.88 -6.33
C THR A 417 -20.12 -16.45 -6.38
N ILE A 418 -20.60 -16.99 -5.26
CA ILE A 418 -21.93 -17.59 -5.12
C ILE A 418 -22.66 -16.82 -4.02
N ILE A 419 -23.58 -15.96 -4.45
CA ILE A 419 -24.46 -15.13 -3.61
C ILE A 419 -25.84 -15.00 -4.25
N ASP A 420 -26.87 -14.76 -3.43
CA ASP A 420 -28.23 -14.51 -3.92
C ASP A 420 -28.25 -13.29 -4.86
N GLU A 421 -28.97 -13.39 -5.98
CA GLU A 421 -28.95 -12.37 -7.05
C GLU A 421 -29.34 -10.97 -6.57
N ASP A 422 -30.30 -10.89 -5.65
CA ASP A 422 -30.80 -9.64 -5.07
C ASP A 422 -29.77 -8.95 -4.16
N LYS A 423 -28.71 -9.65 -3.75
CA LYS A 423 -27.66 -9.16 -2.85
C LYS A 423 -26.40 -8.68 -3.59
N ARG A 424 -26.25 -9.01 -4.89
CA ARG A 424 -25.04 -8.77 -5.71
C ARG A 424 -24.58 -7.30 -5.80
N PRO A 425 -25.45 -6.30 -6.02
CA PRO A 425 -25.02 -4.92 -6.28
C PRO A 425 -24.24 -4.24 -5.13
N PHE A 426 -24.25 -4.85 -3.94
CA PHE A 426 -23.66 -4.27 -2.73
C PHE A 426 -22.37 -4.95 -2.30
N LEU A 427 -21.85 -5.89 -3.09
CA LEU A 427 -20.57 -6.57 -2.85
C LEU A 427 -19.49 -5.98 -3.78
N GLY A 428 -18.41 -5.47 -3.19
CA GLY A 428 -17.19 -5.07 -3.86
C GLY A 428 -16.14 -6.17 -3.79
N LEU A 429 -15.34 -6.31 -4.84
CA LEU A 429 -14.27 -7.29 -4.94
C LEU A 429 -12.96 -6.61 -5.35
N GLY A 430 -11.85 -7.03 -4.75
CA GLY A 430 -10.51 -6.55 -5.09
C GLY A 430 -9.49 -7.68 -5.06
N PHE A 431 -8.45 -7.56 -5.88
CA PHE A 431 -7.35 -8.52 -5.94
C PHE A 431 -6.01 -7.81 -5.87
N PHE A 432 -5.19 -8.16 -4.90
CA PHE A 432 -3.93 -7.49 -4.58
C PHE A 432 -2.75 -8.41 -4.86
N ASN A 433 -1.68 -7.83 -5.40
CA ASN A 433 -0.44 -8.53 -5.70
C ASN A 433 0.46 -8.68 -4.46
N THR A 434 1.65 -9.24 -4.68
CA THR A 434 2.67 -9.51 -3.65
C THR A 434 3.18 -8.27 -2.92
N MET A 435 2.97 -7.08 -3.50
CA MET A 435 3.32 -5.79 -2.89
C MET A 435 2.12 -5.11 -2.22
N GLY A 436 0.95 -5.75 -2.19
CA GLY A 436 -0.28 -5.16 -1.67
C GLY A 436 -0.88 -4.09 -2.59
N ILE A 437 -0.50 -4.05 -3.87
CA ILE A 437 -1.08 -3.14 -4.86
C ILE A 437 -2.27 -3.83 -5.53
N SER A 438 -3.40 -3.14 -5.65
CA SER A 438 -4.60 -3.69 -6.30
C SER A 438 -4.40 -3.80 -7.81
N ASN A 439 -4.52 -5.01 -8.34
CA ASN A 439 -4.49 -5.32 -9.78
C ASN A 439 -5.89 -5.29 -10.41
N LEU A 440 -6.95 -5.24 -9.59
CA LEU A 440 -8.32 -4.96 -10.00
C LEU A 440 -8.78 -3.69 -9.28
N PRO A 441 -8.91 -2.53 -9.96
CA PRO A 441 -9.43 -1.34 -9.31
C PRO A 441 -10.87 -1.58 -8.84
N TRP A 442 -11.28 -0.89 -7.78
CA TRP A 442 -12.60 -0.98 -7.18
C TRP A 442 -13.71 -0.78 -8.21
N SER A 443 -14.29 -1.88 -8.69
CA SER A 443 -15.43 -1.86 -9.58
C SER A 443 -16.70 -2.01 -8.76
N TRP A 444 -17.41 -0.89 -8.58
CA TRP A 444 -18.77 -0.88 -8.08
C TRP A 444 -19.63 -1.71 -9.05
N GLY A 445 -20.31 -2.74 -8.54
CA GLY A 445 -21.07 -3.66 -9.38
C GLY A 445 -20.27 -4.80 -10.02
N ALA A 446 -18.98 -5.00 -9.73
CA ALA A 446 -18.23 -6.14 -10.29
C ALA A 446 -18.73 -7.53 -9.88
N ALA A 447 -19.58 -7.61 -8.86
CA ALA A 447 -20.30 -8.84 -8.54
C ALA A 447 -21.47 -9.15 -9.51
N GLU A 448 -21.71 -8.31 -10.53
CA GLU A 448 -22.59 -8.66 -11.65
C GLU A 448 -22.03 -9.83 -12.48
N GLU A 449 -20.70 -9.99 -12.53
CA GLU A 449 -20.07 -11.12 -13.21
C GLU A 449 -19.93 -12.31 -12.26
N GLU A 450 -20.66 -13.41 -12.53
CA GLU A 450 -20.59 -14.64 -11.71
C GLU A 450 -19.17 -15.21 -11.59
N GLU A 451 -18.32 -14.89 -12.56
CA GLU A 451 -17.00 -15.47 -12.71
C GLU A 451 -16.04 -14.50 -13.40
N PHE A 452 -14.87 -14.31 -12.80
CA PHE A 452 -13.80 -13.45 -13.30
C PHE A 452 -12.44 -14.14 -13.14
N PHE A 453 -11.42 -13.59 -13.81
CA PHE A 453 -10.07 -14.11 -13.80
C PHE A 453 -9.09 -13.06 -13.29
N VAL A 454 -8.14 -13.51 -12.50
CA VAL A 454 -7.05 -12.67 -11.97
C VAL A 454 -5.71 -13.26 -12.37
N SER A 455 -4.76 -12.41 -12.75
CA SER A 455 -3.43 -12.83 -13.18
C SER A 455 -2.43 -12.80 -12.02
N THR A 456 -1.50 -13.76 -12.03
CA THR A 456 -0.41 -13.86 -11.07
C THR A 456 0.92 -13.85 -11.83
N PRO A 457 1.38 -12.68 -12.31
CA PRO A 457 2.52 -12.58 -13.23
C PRO A 457 3.85 -12.98 -12.57
N VAL A 458 3.94 -12.81 -11.24
CA VAL A 458 5.10 -13.20 -10.43
C VAL A 458 4.71 -14.22 -9.39
N SER A 459 5.64 -15.07 -8.99
CA SER A 459 5.42 -15.97 -7.87
C SER A 459 5.41 -15.22 -6.55
N GLY A 460 4.53 -15.60 -5.64
CA GLY A 460 4.41 -14.99 -4.31
C GLY A 460 2.98 -15.00 -3.80
N ASP A 461 2.71 -14.12 -2.85
CA ASP A 461 1.48 -14.14 -2.06
C ASP A 461 0.49 -13.09 -2.58
N TYR A 462 -0.74 -13.52 -2.85
CA TYR A 462 -1.80 -12.68 -3.38
C TYR A 462 -2.97 -12.63 -2.41
N GLN A 463 -3.75 -11.54 -2.47
CA GLN A 463 -4.92 -11.36 -1.62
C GLN A 463 -6.15 -11.13 -2.47
N LEU A 464 -7.20 -11.91 -2.23
CA LEU A 464 -8.55 -11.64 -2.72
C LEU A 464 -9.36 -11.01 -1.58
N THR A 465 -10.10 -9.96 -1.90
CA THR A 465 -10.91 -9.23 -0.92
C THR A 465 -12.35 -9.17 -1.36
N LEU A 466 -13.26 -9.28 -0.41
CA LEU A 466 -14.68 -9.05 -0.62
C LEU A 466 -15.16 -8.07 0.44
N SER A 467 -15.97 -7.12 0.03
CA SER A 467 -16.46 -6.05 0.90
C SER A 467 -17.93 -5.80 0.67
N ARG A 468 -18.70 -5.52 1.72
CA ARG A 468 -20.10 -5.16 1.59
C ARG A 468 -20.25 -3.66 1.82
N VAL A 469 -20.60 -2.94 0.77
CA VAL A 469 -20.52 -1.48 0.76
C VAL A 469 -21.66 -0.82 1.53
N VAL A 470 -22.85 -1.40 1.49
CA VAL A 470 -24.06 -0.95 2.21
C VAL A 470 -24.86 -2.17 2.65
N GLY A 471 -25.85 -1.98 3.52
CA GLY A 471 -26.71 -3.08 3.90
C GLY A 471 -27.65 -2.79 5.06
N THR A 472 -28.25 -3.88 5.53
CA THR A 472 -29.18 -3.93 6.66
C THR A 472 -28.66 -4.91 7.73
N GLU A 473 -29.46 -5.18 8.75
CA GLU A 473 -29.14 -6.12 9.84
C GLU A 473 -28.84 -7.56 9.40
N ALA A 474 -29.29 -7.97 8.22
CA ALA A 474 -29.02 -9.32 7.72
C ALA A 474 -27.61 -9.41 7.12
N ASP A 475 -26.80 -10.33 7.62
CA ASP A 475 -25.52 -10.71 7.01
C ASP A 475 -25.72 -11.39 5.65
N TYR A 476 -24.74 -11.22 4.77
CA TYR A 476 -24.71 -11.93 3.49
C TYR A 476 -23.88 -13.19 3.62
N GLY A 477 -24.49 -14.34 3.32
CA GLY A 477 -23.76 -15.57 3.08
C GLY A 477 -23.10 -15.49 1.70
N VAL A 478 -21.79 -15.57 1.67
CA VAL A 478 -21.00 -15.53 0.44
C VAL A 478 -20.13 -16.76 0.36
N SER A 479 -20.15 -17.45 -0.78
CA SER A 479 -19.13 -18.46 -1.09
C SER A 479 -18.26 -18.01 -2.26
N VAL A 480 -16.97 -18.29 -2.17
CA VAL A 480 -15.99 -18.07 -3.22
C VAL A 480 -15.43 -19.41 -3.63
N GLU A 481 -15.50 -19.73 -4.92
CA GLU A 481 -14.78 -20.83 -5.53
C GLU A 481 -13.60 -20.28 -6.31
N ALA A 482 -12.40 -20.72 -5.99
CA ALA A 482 -11.18 -20.27 -6.63
C ALA A 482 -10.42 -21.45 -7.21
N ASN A 483 -10.14 -21.37 -8.50
CA ASN A 483 -9.49 -22.44 -9.25
C ASN A 483 -8.15 -21.95 -9.79
N PRO A 484 -7.01 -22.55 -9.39
CA PRO A 484 -5.71 -22.18 -9.93
C PRO A 484 -5.65 -22.47 -11.42
N LEU A 485 -5.20 -21.48 -12.20
CA LEU A 485 -5.03 -21.60 -13.65
C LEU A 485 -3.57 -21.86 -13.99
N ARG A 486 -3.30 -23.05 -14.50
CA ARG A 486 -1.98 -23.46 -14.99
C ARG A 486 -2.01 -23.56 -16.50
N LEU A 487 -1.00 -22.98 -17.15
CA LEU A 487 -0.79 -23.10 -18.58
C LEU A 487 0.39 -24.01 -18.84
N GLU A 488 0.18 -24.99 -19.72
CA GLU A 488 1.24 -25.86 -20.25
C GLU A 488 1.42 -25.56 -21.73
N LEU A 489 2.67 -25.34 -22.11
CA LEU A 489 3.05 -25.28 -23.52
C LEU A 489 3.18 -26.72 -24.03
N LEU A 490 2.31 -27.13 -24.95
CA LEU A 490 2.31 -28.49 -25.50
C LEU A 490 3.35 -28.66 -26.61
N SER A 491 3.71 -27.58 -27.31
CA SER A 491 4.70 -27.59 -28.39
C SER A 491 6.09 -27.20 -27.88
N GLN A 492 7.05 -28.15 -27.88
CA GLN A 492 8.45 -27.88 -27.50
C GLN A 492 9.27 -27.14 -28.59
N VAL A 493 8.72 -26.96 -29.79
CA VAL A 493 9.43 -26.41 -30.94
C VAL A 493 8.55 -25.38 -31.66
N VAL A 494 8.88 -24.10 -31.52
CA VAL A 494 8.43 -23.03 -32.44
C VAL A 494 9.55 -22.82 -33.47
N ALA A 495 9.95 -23.89 -34.16
CA ALA A 495 10.83 -23.77 -35.32
C ALA A 495 9.93 -23.72 -36.54
N GLY A 496 9.78 -22.53 -37.11
CA GLY A 496 8.96 -22.30 -38.29
C GLY A 496 9.48 -23.15 -39.45
N THR A 497 8.70 -24.15 -39.84
CA THR A 497 8.55 -24.43 -41.27
C THR A 497 7.17 -23.88 -41.66
N PRO A 498 7.04 -23.25 -42.84
CA PRO A 498 5.78 -22.65 -43.30
C PRO A 498 4.65 -23.66 -43.58
N THR A 499 4.79 -24.90 -43.11
CA THR A 499 3.84 -25.99 -43.30
C THR A 499 3.39 -26.54 -41.95
N GLY A 500 2.51 -25.81 -41.26
CA GLY A 500 1.36 -26.44 -40.60
C GLY A 500 1.35 -26.67 -39.08
N SER A 501 2.42 -26.45 -38.31
CA SER A 501 2.36 -26.66 -36.85
C SER A 501 2.22 -25.33 -36.10
N ALA A 502 1.00 -25.02 -35.64
CA ALA A 502 0.73 -23.92 -34.73
C ALA A 502 1.32 -24.22 -33.33
N ALA A 503 1.77 -23.19 -32.61
CA ALA A 503 2.11 -23.35 -31.21
C ALA A 503 0.82 -23.62 -30.42
N GLU A 504 0.79 -24.70 -29.64
CA GLU A 504 -0.39 -25.11 -28.87
C GLU A 504 -0.17 -24.86 -27.37
N ILE A 505 -1.07 -24.09 -26.76
CA ILE A 505 -1.10 -23.86 -25.31
C ILE A 505 -2.33 -24.55 -24.74
N LYS A 506 -2.14 -25.32 -23.66
CA LYS A 506 -3.22 -25.99 -22.92
C LYS A 506 -3.39 -25.46 -21.52
N ALA A 507 -4.62 -25.06 -21.21
CA ALA A 507 -5.04 -24.86 -19.82
C ALA A 507 -5.23 -26.23 -19.16
N ILE A 508 -4.42 -26.55 -18.16
CA ILE A 508 -4.55 -27.80 -17.39
C ILE A 508 -5.63 -27.60 -16.32
N ASN A 509 -6.52 -28.58 -16.16
CA ASN A 509 -7.55 -28.68 -15.11
C ASN A 509 -8.75 -27.70 -15.23
N HIS A 510 -9.04 -27.15 -16.41
CA HIS A 510 -10.21 -26.30 -16.62
C HIS A 510 -11.15 -26.88 -17.68
N SER A 511 -12.47 -26.68 -17.48
CA SER A 511 -13.46 -26.69 -18.57
C SER A 511 -13.09 -25.62 -19.60
N PRO A 512 -13.61 -25.66 -20.84
CA PRO A 512 -13.25 -24.67 -21.85
C PRO A 512 -13.34 -23.26 -21.29
N LEU A 513 -12.21 -22.55 -21.32
CA LEU A 513 -12.16 -21.13 -20.96
C LEU A 513 -13.06 -20.46 -22.02
N GLY A 514 -14.26 -20.01 -21.64
CA GLY A 514 -15.19 -19.42 -22.61
C GLY A 514 -14.65 -18.11 -23.20
N GLU A 515 -15.49 -17.35 -23.90
CA GLU A 515 -15.11 -16.05 -24.52
C GLU A 515 -14.60 -14.98 -23.53
N LYS A 516 -14.54 -15.27 -22.23
CA LYS A 516 -14.14 -14.39 -21.12
C LYS A 516 -12.63 -14.25 -20.91
N LEU A 517 -11.82 -14.96 -21.67
CA LEU A 517 -10.36 -14.91 -21.57
C LEU A 517 -9.71 -14.70 -22.94
N SER A 518 -8.75 -13.79 -22.98
CA SER A 518 -7.86 -13.61 -24.12
C SER A 518 -6.44 -13.91 -23.69
N LEU A 519 -5.71 -14.59 -24.57
CA LEU A 519 -4.26 -14.62 -24.49
C LEU A 519 -3.70 -13.49 -25.35
N GLU A 520 -2.80 -12.72 -24.74
CA GLU A 520 -2.01 -11.71 -25.43
C GLU A 520 -0.57 -12.22 -25.51
N LEU A 521 -0.12 -12.47 -26.74
CA LEU A 521 1.27 -12.79 -27.07
C LEU A 521 2.10 -11.51 -27.18
N VAL A 522 2.79 -11.13 -26.12
CA VAL A 522 3.67 -9.97 -26.15
C VAL A 522 5.04 -10.39 -26.66
N ARG A 523 5.54 -9.70 -27.69
CA ARG A 523 6.92 -9.87 -28.13
C ARG A 523 7.84 -9.39 -27.02
N LYS A 524 8.72 -10.26 -26.52
CA LYS A 524 9.72 -9.84 -25.55
C LYS A 524 10.82 -9.08 -26.32
N PRO A 525 11.02 -7.78 -26.06
CA PRO A 525 12.05 -7.02 -26.76
C PRO A 525 13.43 -7.65 -26.57
N THR A 526 14.21 -7.75 -27.65
CA THR A 526 15.56 -8.30 -27.59
C THR A 526 16.51 -7.21 -27.13
N LYS A 527 17.15 -7.40 -25.98
CA LYS A 527 18.19 -6.49 -25.49
C LYS A 527 19.40 -6.60 -26.42
N VAL A 528 19.67 -5.54 -27.18
CA VAL A 528 20.77 -5.50 -28.17
C VAL A 528 22.00 -4.79 -27.66
N GLY A 529 21.86 -3.99 -26.59
CA GLY A 529 22.98 -3.27 -26.02
C GLY A 529 22.72 -2.82 -24.60
N SER A 530 23.80 -2.46 -23.91
CA SER A 530 23.74 -1.75 -22.64
C SER A 530 24.88 -0.76 -22.59
N VAL A 531 24.57 0.48 -22.26
CA VAL A 531 25.56 1.53 -22.06
C VAL A 531 25.50 1.93 -20.61
N VAL A 532 26.62 1.78 -19.93
CA VAL A 532 26.82 2.37 -18.62
C VAL A 532 27.31 3.79 -18.83
N GLY A 533 26.56 4.77 -18.33
CA GLY A 533 26.90 6.19 -18.42
C GLY A 533 26.74 6.90 -17.09
N GLU A 534 27.43 8.02 -16.94
CA GLU A 534 27.18 9.00 -15.88
C GLU A 534 26.38 10.16 -16.49
N LEU A 535 25.61 10.86 -15.67
CA LEU A 535 24.96 12.11 -16.10
C LEU A 535 26.02 13.15 -16.49
N ASP A 536 25.77 13.89 -17.56
CA ASP A 536 26.65 14.98 -17.98
C ASP A 536 26.55 16.19 -17.04
N SER A 537 27.27 17.27 -17.34
CA SER A 537 27.27 18.49 -16.52
C SER A 537 25.92 19.20 -16.43
N HIS A 538 24.96 18.85 -17.28
CA HIS A 538 23.60 19.39 -17.30
C HIS A 538 22.59 18.43 -16.65
N GLY A 539 23.03 17.24 -16.24
CA GLY A 539 22.15 16.20 -15.70
C GLY A 539 21.53 15.29 -16.74
N ASP A 540 21.96 15.40 -17.99
CA ASP A 540 21.41 14.62 -19.08
C ASP A 540 22.14 13.27 -19.12
N PHE A 541 21.37 12.19 -19.20
CA PHE A 541 21.95 10.89 -19.54
C PHE A 541 22.12 10.83 -21.05
N VAL A 542 23.37 10.75 -21.51
CA VAL A 542 23.70 10.64 -22.93
C VAL A 542 24.32 9.28 -23.20
N ALA A 543 23.70 8.50 -24.07
CA ALA A 543 24.25 7.25 -24.57
C ALA A 543 24.27 7.24 -26.09
N GLU A 544 25.31 6.66 -26.66
CA GLU A 544 25.46 6.53 -28.10
C GLU A 544 25.81 5.08 -28.43
N LEU A 545 25.07 4.49 -29.36
CA LEU A 545 25.23 3.10 -29.78
C LEU A 545 25.28 3.01 -31.30
N GLN A 546 26.18 2.17 -31.80
CA GLN A 546 26.26 1.86 -33.21
C GLN A 546 25.15 0.87 -33.57
N ILE A 547 24.41 1.21 -34.62
CA ILE A 547 23.32 0.39 -35.14
C ILE A 547 23.72 -0.15 -36.51
N THR A 548 23.49 -1.44 -36.71
CA THR A 548 23.87 -2.15 -37.94
C THR A 548 22.67 -2.63 -38.76
N GLU A 549 21.46 -2.52 -38.23
CA GLU A 549 20.23 -3.07 -38.79
C GLU A 549 19.12 -2.01 -38.79
N ALA A 550 18.24 -2.04 -39.79
CA ALA A 550 17.05 -1.20 -39.78
C ALA A 550 15.97 -1.79 -38.88
N GLY A 551 15.27 -0.93 -38.16
CA GLY A 551 14.15 -1.29 -37.29
C GLY A 551 13.89 -0.25 -36.22
N SER A 552 12.97 -0.56 -35.32
CA SER A 552 12.64 0.28 -34.18
C SER A 552 13.55 -0.05 -33.00
N TYR A 553 13.94 0.98 -32.25
CA TYR A 553 14.77 0.83 -31.08
C TYR A 553 14.13 1.53 -29.90
N GLU A 554 14.05 0.83 -28.76
CA GLU A 554 13.52 1.34 -27.51
C GLU A 554 14.65 1.40 -26.48
N PHE A 555 14.81 2.54 -25.83
CA PHE A 555 15.78 2.73 -24.77
C PHE A 555 15.10 2.71 -23.41
N ARG A 556 15.64 1.93 -22.47
CA ARG A 556 15.18 1.90 -21.07
C ARG A 556 16.34 2.21 -20.15
N LEU A 557 16.10 3.05 -19.15
CA LEU A 557 17.11 3.43 -18.19
C LEU A 557 16.91 2.65 -16.89
N GLU A 558 17.97 2.03 -16.38
CA GLU A 558 18.01 1.29 -15.11
C GLU A 558 19.21 1.77 -14.28
N ALA A 559 19.07 1.86 -12.96
CA ALA A 559 20.19 2.22 -12.08
C ALA A 559 21.09 1.00 -11.79
N LEU A 560 22.42 1.14 -11.83
CA LEU A 560 23.38 0.03 -11.56
C LEU A 560 23.38 -0.45 -10.10
N SER A 561 22.86 0.38 -9.22
CA SER A 561 22.71 0.15 -7.80
C SER A 561 21.22 0.30 -7.51
N PRO A 562 20.57 -0.59 -6.71
CA PRO A 562 19.18 -0.42 -6.29
C PRO A 562 18.93 0.82 -5.39
N SER A 563 19.85 1.79 -5.39
CA SER A 563 19.78 3.00 -4.60
C SER A 563 18.83 4.02 -5.22
N GLN A 564 17.70 4.18 -4.53
CA GLN A 564 17.04 5.43 -4.16
C GLN A 564 16.31 6.30 -5.19
N TRP A 565 16.64 6.30 -6.49
CA TRP A 565 16.00 7.26 -7.41
C TRP A 565 15.77 6.73 -8.82
N THR A 566 14.64 6.04 -9.06
CA THR A 566 14.05 6.06 -10.40
C THR A 566 13.33 7.38 -10.58
N PHE A 567 14.07 8.44 -10.92
CA PHE A 567 13.42 9.61 -11.53
C PHE A 567 12.75 9.14 -12.81
N GLY A 568 11.48 9.51 -13.03
CA GLY A 568 10.89 9.38 -14.36
C GLY A 568 11.72 10.22 -15.33
N TYR A 569 12.30 9.60 -16.34
CA TYR A 569 12.90 10.31 -17.47
C TYR A 569 11.83 10.38 -18.54
N ASP A 570 11.02 11.44 -18.50
CA ASP A 570 9.90 11.62 -19.42
C ASP A 570 10.24 12.51 -20.62
N ASP A 571 11.34 13.28 -20.54
CA ASP A 571 11.86 14.12 -21.62
C ASP A 571 13.10 13.47 -22.24
N CYS A 572 12.87 12.53 -23.16
CA CYS A 572 13.93 11.87 -23.90
C CYS A 572 13.77 12.07 -25.41
N TYR A 573 14.90 12.21 -26.10
CA TYR A 573 14.94 12.31 -27.55
C TYR A 573 16.09 11.49 -28.14
N TYR A 574 15.95 11.15 -29.41
CA TYR A 574 16.93 10.43 -30.19
C TYR A 574 17.53 11.33 -31.28
N GLU A 575 18.83 11.14 -31.53
CA GLU A 575 19.58 11.73 -32.65
C GLU A 575 20.20 10.57 -33.42
N PHE A 576 19.70 10.28 -34.61
CA PHE A 576 20.31 9.29 -35.51
C PHE A 576 21.21 10.00 -36.51
N THR A 577 22.44 9.51 -36.60
CA THR A 577 23.43 9.95 -37.58
C THR A 577 23.74 8.76 -38.49
N PRO A 578 23.12 8.67 -39.67
CA PRO A 578 23.49 7.67 -40.66
C PRO A 578 24.93 7.90 -41.13
N GLU A 579 25.59 6.87 -41.66
CA GLU A 579 26.95 7.00 -42.24
C GLU A 579 27.02 8.05 -43.38
N SER A 580 25.89 8.42 -44.00
CA SER A 580 25.77 9.47 -45.01
C SER A 580 25.87 10.90 -44.46
N GLY A 581 25.77 11.10 -43.14
CA GLY A 581 26.14 12.34 -42.45
C GLY A 581 25.02 13.35 -42.14
N GLU A 582 23.78 13.13 -42.56
CA GLU A 582 22.65 14.01 -42.19
C GLU A 582 22.00 13.54 -40.89
N VAL A 583 22.09 14.37 -39.83
CA VAL A 583 21.55 14.05 -38.50
C VAL A 583 20.04 14.27 -38.47
N GLU A 584 19.29 13.25 -38.08
CA GLU A 584 17.85 13.32 -37.87
C GLU A 584 17.52 13.23 -36.37
N LYS A 585 16.66 14.14 -35.88
CA LYS A 585 16.30 14.23 -34.47
C LYS A 585 14.80 14.01 -34.30
N ASP A 586 14.43 13.10 -33.40
CA ASP A 586 13.05 12.78 -33.09
C ASP A 586 12.82 12.65 -31.58
N TRP A 587 11.64 13.05 -31.12
CA TRP A 587 11.27 13.10 -29.70
C TRP A 587 10.41 11.89 -29.33
N GLY A 588 10.78 11.19 -28.25
CA GLY A 588 10.03 10.03 -27.79
C GLY A 588 10.89 8.98 -27.08
N ARG A 589 10.25 7.85 -26.71
CA ARG A 589 10.91 6.68 -26.10
C ARG A 589 11.31 5.61 -27.12
N GLU A 590 11.01 5.83 -28.39
CA GLU A 590 11.33 4.93 -29.49
C GLU A 590 11.91 5.72 -30.67
N TYR A 591 12.83 5.11 -31.42
CA TYR A 591 13.33 5.66 -32.68
C TYR A 591 13.33 4.59 -33.78
N SER A 592 12.82 4.94 -34.97
CA SER A 592 12.80 4.05 -36.12
C SER A 592 13.93 4.36 -37.09
N VAL A 593 14.86 3.43 -37.24
CA VAL A 593 15.95 3.54 -38.23
C VAL A 593 15.44 3.10 -39.61
N PRO A 594 15.53 3.95 -40.66
CA PRO A 594 15.04 3.65 -42.00
C PRO A 594 15.79 2.48 -42.65
N LYS A 595 15.11 1.75 -43.55
CA LYS A 595 15.72 0.62 -44.30
C LYS A 595 16.77 1.06 -45.30
N GLU A 596 16.67 2.30 -45.77
CA GLU A 596 17.48 2.89 -46.82
C GLU A 596 18.90 3.23 -46.31
N SER A 597 19.04 3.51 -45.02
CA SER A 597 20.32 3.82 -44.34
C SER A 597 20.40 3.17 -42.96
N PRO A 598 20.49 1.82 -42.88
CA PRO A 598 20.37 1.05 -41.64
C PRO A 598 21.58 1.18 -40.70
N LYS A 599 22.69 1.73 -41.19
CA LYS A 599 23.95 1.84 -40.46
C LYS A 599 24.21 3.27 -40.06
N GLY A 600 24.47 3.46 -38.77
CA GLY A 600 24.72 4.77 -38.20
C GLY A 600 24.83 4.74 -36.69
N SER A 601 25.00 5.93 -36.13
CA SER A 601 25.05 6.14 -34.70
C SER A 601 23.69 6.61 -34.20
N LEU A 602 23.12 5.90 -33.22
CA LEU A 602 21.93 6.35 -32.52
C LEU A 602 22.34 6.88 -31.16
N LYS A 603 22.22 8.20 -31.00
CA LYS A 603 22.43 8.90 -29.74
C LYS A 603 21.08 9.11 -29.06
N PHE A 604 21.04 8.81 -27.78
CA PHE A 604 19.87 8.94 -26.93
C PHE A 604 20.21 9.89 -25.78
N VAL A 605 19.32 10.85 -25.55
CA VAL A 605 19.47 11.87 -24.51
C VAL A 605 18.20 11.87 -23.67
N CYS A 606 18.33 11.59 -22.38
CA CYS A 606 17.23 11.62 -21.42
C CYS A 606 17.46 12.66 -20.33
N ARG A 607 16.44 13.49 -20.07
CA ARG A 607 16.42 14.45 -18.97
C ARG A 607 15.54 13.96 -17.82
N PRO A 608 16.01 14.08 -16.55
CA PRO A 608 15.20 13.72 -15.40
C PRO A 608 14.04 14.73 -15.21
N PHE A 609 12.86 14.24 -14.85
CA PHE A 609 11.65 15.05 -14.65
C PHE A 609 11.75 16.07 -13.50
N ALA A 610 12.66 15.88 -12.55
CA ALA A 610 12.84 16.74 -11.38
C ALA A 610 14.00 17.73 -11.56
N HIS A 611 13.70 18.98 -11.94
CA HIS A 611 14.64 20.08 -11.83
C HIS A 611 14.64 20.67 -10.41
N SER A 612 15.75 20.51 -9.66
CA SER A 612 16.05 21.35 -8.50
C SER A 612 17.55 21.38 -8.17
N GLY A 613 18.23 22.50 -8.50
CA GLY A 613 19.53 22.88 -7.91
C GLY A 613 20.81 22.31 -8.56
N ASP A 614 21.96 22.89 -8.15
CA ASP A 614 23.28 22.76 -8.79
C ASP A 614 24.13 21.53 -8.37
N ASP A 615 23.65 20.65 -7.49
CA ASP A 615 24.42 19.50 -7.00
C ASP A 615 23.91 18.17 -7.59
N PHE A 616 24.51 17.73 -8.70
CA PHE A 616 24.29 16.40 -9.27
C PHE A 616 25.06 15.33 -8.50
N HIS A 617 24.36 14.33 -7.96
CA HIS A 617 24.98 13.04 -7.68
C HIS A 617 25.25 12.33 -9.02
N ARG A 618 26.53 12.10 -9.33
CA ARG A 618 26.96 11.32 -10.52
C ARG A 618 26.67 9.84 -10.31
N GLU A 619 25.40 9.47 -10.35
CA GLU A 619 25.01 8.07 -10.35
C GLU A 619 25.37 7.42 -11.69
N LYS A 620 25.82 6.18 -11.63
CA LYS A 620 26.04 5.37 -12.83
C LYS A 620 24.72 4.71 -13.21
N LEU A 621 24.21 5.10 -14.36
CA LEU A 621 23.00 4.54 -14.95
C LEU A 621 23.40 3.52 -16.00
N VAL A 622 22.63 2.43 -16.14
CA VAL A 622 22.64 1.60 -17.34
C VAL A 622 21.46 1.97 -18.20
N GLY A 623 21.76 2.48 -19.38
CA GLY A 623 20.80 2.45 -20.46
C GLY A 623 20.81 1.11 -21.17
N HIS A 624 19.66 0.47 -21.30
CA HIS A 624 19.45 -0.72 -22.09
C HIS A 624 18.76 -0.36 -23.39
N LEU A 625 19.40 -0.71 -24.51
CA LEU A 625 18.79 -0.57 -25.83
C LEU A 625 18.17 -1.91 -26.22
N TYR A 626 16.92 -1.85 -26.61
CA TYR A 626 16.14 -2.96 -27.08
C TYR A 626 15.81 -2.76 -28.56
N PHE A 627 15.99 -3.82 -29.35
CA PHE A 627 15.63 -3.83 -30.77
C PHE A 627 14.24 -4.42 -30.98
N LEU A 628 13.48 -3.73 -31.82
CA LEU A 628 12.17 -4.09 -32.32
C LEU A 628 12.28 -4.23 -33.85
N PRO A 629 12.21 -5.46 -34.40
CA PRO A 629 12.38 -5.70 -35.84
C PRO A 629 11.43 -4.88 -36.74
N PRO A 630 11.83 -4.59 -37.99
CA PRO A 630 11.22 -3.56 -38.81
C PRO A 630 9.74 -3.82 -39.15
N GLY A 631 8.90 -2.78 -39.01
CA GLY A 631 7.52 -2.75 -39.49
C GLY A 631 6.42 -2.51 -38.44
N LYS A 632 6.76 -2.24 -37.17
CA LYS A 632 5.78 -1.90 -36.11
C LYS A 632 6.41 -1.00 -35.04
N THR A 633 5.71 0.06 -34.63
CA THR A 633 6.02 0.83 -33.40
C THR A 633 5.75 0.01 -32.15
N ALA A 634 6.28 0.35 -30.96
CA ALA A 634 5.93 -0.31 -29.68
C ALA A 634 4.42 -0.29 -29.42
N GLY A 635 3.74 0.78 -29.84
CA GLY A 635 2.28 0.88 -29.87
C GLY A 635 1.62 -0.14 -30.80
N GLU A 636 2.19 -0.43 -31.98
CA GLU A 636 1.71 -1.44 -32.93
C GLU A 636 2.12 -2.88 -32.61
N VAL A 637 3.24 -3.08 -31.91
CA VAL A 637 3.65 -4.36 -31.32
C VAL A 637 2.67 -4.76 -30.22
N MET A 638 2.10 -3.79 -29.49
CA MET A 638 1.00 -4.01 -28.54
C MET A 638 -0.38 -4.07 -29.22
N ALA A 639 -0.60 -3.30 -30.30
CA ALA A 639 -1.93 -3.17 -30.93
C ALA A 639 -2.27 -4.19 -32.02
N LYS A 640 -1.32 -5.02 -32.48
CA LYS A 640 -1.55 -6.04 -33.54
C LYS A 640 -1.12 -7.45 -33.13
N VAL A 641 -1.28 -7.79 -31.85
CA VAL A 641 -1.21 -9.18 -31.40
C VAL A 641 -2.64 -9.72 -31.41
N PRO A 642 -2.94 -10.84 -32.09
CA PRO A 642 -4.28 -11.39 -32.02
C PRO A 642 -4.58 -11.74 -30.57
N GLN A 643 -5.60 -11.10 -29.98
CA GLN A 643 -6.25 -11.62 -28.79
C GLN A 643 -6.84 -12.97 -29.19
N VAL A 644 -6.19 -14.06 -28.77
CA VAL A 644 -6.74 -15.38 -29.09
C VAL A 644 -7.83 -15.68 -28.07
N ARG A 645 -9.07 -15.62 -28.53
CA ARG A 645 -10.24 -16.05 -27.74
C ARG A 645 -10.22 -17.56 -27.65
N VAL A 646 -10.28 -18.08 -26.43
CA VAL A 646 -10.40 -19.52 -26.23
C VAL A 646 -11.85 -19.91 -26.55
N SER A 647 -12.03 -20.82 -27.52
CA SER A 647 -13.37 -21.25 -27.95
C SER A 647 -13.90 -22.36 -27.04
N PRO A 648 -15.24 -22.45 -26.82
CA PRO A 648 -15.83 -23.55 -26.08
C PRO A 648 -15.52 -24.91 -26.75
N GLY A 649 -14.73 -25.76 -26.08
CA GLY A 649 -14.41 -27.13 -26.52
C GLY A 649 -12.95 -27.37 -26.90
N THR A 650 -12.15 -26.31 -27.11
CA THR A 650 -10.73 -26.44 -27.43
C THR A 650 -9.88 -25.83 -26.31
N ASN A 651 -9.22 -26.70 -25.52
CA ASN A 651 -8.14 -26.30 -24.62
C ASN A 651 -6.82 -26.12 -25.40
N THR A 652 -6.89 -25.84 -26.69
CA THR A 652 -5.75 -25.71 -27.60
C THR A 652 -5.96 -24.42 -28.37
N ILE A 653 -4.94 -23.57 -28.33
CA ILE A 653 -4.96 -22.23 -28.91
C ILE A 653 -4.02 -22.29 -30.10
N GLU A 654 -4.58 -22.23 -31.32
CA GLU A 654 -3.75 -22.07 -32.51
C GLU A 654 -3.33 -20.60 -32.59
N VAL A 655 -2.03 -20.35 -32.56
CA VAL A 655 -1.47 -19.02 -32.84
C VAL A 655 -1.45 -18.84 -34.37
N PRO A 656 -2.30 -17.98 -34.95
CA PRO A 656 -2.31 -17.78 -36.39
C PRO A 656 -0.97 -17.18 -36.83
N TRP A 657 -0.46 -17.68 -37.95
CA TRP A 657 0.86 -17.35 -38.52
C TRP A 657 1.19 -15.85 -38.43
N LEU A 658 2.16 -15.52 -37.59
CA LEU A 658 2.86 -14.24 -37.63
C LEU A 658 3.89 -14.27 -38.77
N ILE A 659 3.88 -13.16 -39.52
CA ILE A 659 4.63 -12.85 -40.74
C ILE A 659 6.14 -13.10 -40.53
N GLU A 660 6.78 -13.85 -41.44
CA GLU A 660 8.25 -14.01 -41.62
C GLU A 660 9.08 -13.60 -40.40
N GLU A 661 9.08 -14.41 -39.34
CA GLU A 661 9.82 -14.10 -38.12
C GLU A 661 11.21 -14.75 -38.11
N SER A 662 12.19 -13.98 -37.63
CA SER A 662 13.57 -14.42 -37.39
C SER A 662 13.63 -15.53 -36.33
N GLU A 663 14.39 -16.58 -36.61
CA GLU A 663 14.77 -17.63 -35.64
C GLU A 663 15.18 -17.01 -34.27
N GLY A 664 14.54 -17.43 -33.17
CA GLY A 664 14.94 -17.05 -31.81
C GLY A 664 14.12 -15.96 -31.09
N ALA A 665 12.97 -15.52 -31.61
CA ALA A 665 12.09 -14.58 -30.90
C ALA A 665 11.49 -15.19 -29.61
N LEU A 666 11.53 -14.45 -28.50
CA LEU A 666 10.87 -14.81 -27.24
C LEU A 666 9.48 -14.18 -27.17
N LEU A 667 8.44 -15.00 -26.93
CA LEU A 667 7.06 -14.57 -26.75
C LEU A 667 6.64 -14.75 -25.30
N GLU A 668 6.01 -13.73 -24.71
CA GLU A 668 5.34 -13.80 -23.41
C GLU A 668 3.84 -13.98 -23.63
N VAL A 669 3.19 -14.86 -22.88
CA VAL A 669 1.74 -15.06 -22.92
C VAL A 669 1.13 -14.42 -21.67
N LYS A 670 0.38 -13.34 -21.86
CA LYS A 670 -0.41 -12.70 -20.80
C LYS A 670 -1.84 -13.18 -20.87
N ILE A 671 -2.42 -13.49 -19.72
CA ILE A 671 -3.82 -13.87 -19.58
C ILE A 671 -4.58 -12.62 -19.18
N LYS A 672 -5.51 -12.19 -20.03
CA LYS A 672 -6.36 -11.03 -19.77
C LYS A 672 -7.82 -11.45 -19.66
N PRO A 673 -8.57 -10.93 -18.68
CA PRO A 673 -10.03 -10.88 -18.77
C PRO A 673 -10.43 -10.19 -20.08
N VAL A 674 -11.43 -10.72 -20.78
CA VAL A 674 -11.98 -10.11 -22.01
C VAL A 674 -13.00 -9.04 -21.67
#